data_AF-A0A8B7AUX9-F1
#
_entry.id   AF-A0A8B7AUX9-F1
#
_cell.length_a   1.000
_cell.length_b   1.000
_cell.length_c   1.000
_cell.angle_alpha   90.00
_cell.angle_beta   90.00
_cell.angle_gamma   90.00
#
_symmetry.space_group_name_H-M   'P 1'
#
loop_
_entity.id
_entity.type
_entity.pdbx_description
1 polymer ?
#
loop_
_entity_poly.entity_id
_entity_poly.type
_entity_poly.pdbx_seq_one_letter_code
_entity_poly.pdbx_strand_id
1 'polypeptide(L)'
;MANEEDDPVVQEIDVYLAKSLAEKLYLFQYPVRPASMTYDDIPHLSAKIKPKQQKVELELAIDTLNPNYCRSKGEQIALNVDGTCTDETSTYSSKLMDKQTFCSSQTTSNTCRYAAALYRKGELHLTPLHGILQLRPSFSYLDKADAKHREREAANEAGDSSQDEAEEDVKQITVRFSRPESEQARQRRVQSYEFLQKKHAEEPWVHLHYHGLKDSRSEYERQYLLCQGPSPVENTELVKSPSEYLMMLVPPSQEEEKDKPVAPSNVLSMAQLRTLPLADQIKILMKNVKVMPFANLMSLLGPSVDPVAVLRGIQKVAMLVQGNWVVKSDILYPRDSSSPHSGVPAEVLCRGRDFVMWKFTQSRWVVRKEVATVTKLCTEDVKDFLEHMAVVRINKGWEFLLPYDEEFIKKHPDVVQRQHMLWTGIQAKLEKVYNLVKETMPKKPDGQSVAAGLLSGDQRVQAAKTKAQQNHALLERDLQRRKEQVQAAAVLPGVRIKEEPMSEEGEEEEEQEVEEEEEAMDTSPSGGLSTRLPNGLPAGRAAAGENFNGHPPPGGASSPVARELRAFVEATFQRQFVVTLSELKRLFNMHLASLPPGHTLFSGISDRMLQDTVLAAGCKQILVPFPPQSAASPDEQKVFALWESGDMSDQSRLTQECGEDLSKQEVDKVLKDCCVSYGGMWYLKGTVQS
;
A
#
# COMPACT_ATOMS: atom_id res chain seq x y z
N MET A 1 25.02 10.50 -1.49
CA MET A 1 25.42 9.54 -0.44
C MET A 1 26.47 10.26 0.37
N ALA A 2 26.34 10.33 1.69
CA ALA A 2 27.50 10.72 2.52
C ALA A 2 28.51 9.57 2.47
N ASN A 3 29.80 9.87 2.59
CA ASN A 3 30.82 8.83 2.57
C ASN A 3 30.70 7.97 3.83
N GLU A 4 30.58 6.65 3.67
CA GLU A 4 30.72 5.68 4.76
C GLU A 4 32.20 5.48 5.16
N GLU A 5 33.12 6.29 4.60
CA GLU A 5 34.55 6.29 4.86
C GLU A 5 34.96 7.11 6.11
N ASP A 6 34.04 7.90 6.68
CA ASP A 6 34.31 8.87 7.77
C ASP A 6 34.16 8.31 9.21
N ASP A 7 33.82 7.02 9.40
CA ASP A 7 33.86 6.36 10.72
C ASP A 7 35.09 5.43 10.84
N PRO A 8 36.23 5.90 11.39
CA PRO A 8 37.46 5.12 11.45
C PRO A 8 37.35 4.00 12.49
N VAL A 9 37.54 2.74 12.05
CA VAL A 9 37.46 1.54 12.91
C VAL A 9 38.39 1.66 14.13
N VAL A 10 37.79 1.96 15.28
CA VAL A 10 38.51 2.20 16.55
C VAL A 10 39.00 0.89 17.17
N GLN A 11 38.23 -0.19 17.03
CA GLN A 11 38.56 -1.51 17.57
C GLN A 11 37.87 -2.61 16.76
N GLU A 12 38.64 -3.61 16.32
CA GLU A 12 38.14 -4.89 15.81
C GLU A 12 37.98 -5.87 16.99
N ILE A 13 36.89 -6.64 17.00
CA ILE A 13 36.51 -7.54 18.12
C ILE A 13 36.12 -8.90 17.55
N ASP A 14 36.91 -9.94 17.87
CA ASP A 14 36.58 -11.32 17.50
C ASP A 14 35.31 -11.79 18.20
N VAL A 15 34.38 -12.39 17.45
CA VAL A 15 33.13 -12.93 17.97
C VAL A 15 33.10 -14.46 17.86
N TYR A 16 33.16 -15.13 19.01
CA TYR A 16 33.20 -16.59 19.14
C TYR A 16 31.86 -17.17 19.59
N LEU A 17 31.55 -18.42 19.23
CA LEU A 17 30.33 -19.11 19.64
C LEU A 17 30.63 -20.35 20.51
N ALA A 18 30.33 -20.27 21.80
CA ALA A 18 30.39 -21.38 22.73
C ALA A 18 29.06 -22.16 22.76
N LYS A 19 29.13 -23.50 22.68
CA LYS A 19 27.95 -24.40 22.67
C LYS A 19 27.83 -25.27 23.93
N SER A 20 28.86 -25.27 24.77
CA SER A 20 29.01 -26.05 26.02
C SER A 20 27.87 -25.93 27.02
N LEU A 21 27.24 -24.75 27.11
CA LEU A 21 26.12 -24.46 28.02
C LEU A 21 24.80 -24.13 27.28
N ALA A 22 24.72 -24.33 25.96
CA ALA A 22 23.57 -23.92 25.14
C ALA A 22 22.23 -24.56 25.56
N GLU A 23 22.25 -25.74 26.17
CA GLU A 23 21.07 -26.44 26.70
C GLU A 23 20.87 -26.24 28.22
N LYS A 24 21.72 -25.45 28.87
CA LYS A 24 21.79 -25.31 30.34
C LYS A 24 21.70 -23.88 30.83
N LEU A 25 22.01 -22.90 29.99
CA LEU A 25 22.06 -21.49 30.37
C LEU A 25 20.66 -20.86 30.35
N TYR A 26 20.16 -20.49 31.53
CA TYR A 26 18.91 -19.75 31.69
C TYR A 26 19.20 -18.30 32.10
N LEU A 27 18.39 -17.36 31.59
CA LEU A 27 18.37 -15.98 32.07
C LEU A 27 17.22 -15.80 33.07
N PHE A 28 17.57 -15.64 34.35
CA PHE A 28 16.63 -15.26 35.40
C PHE A 28 16.61 -13.73 35.54
N GLN A 29 15.41 -13.15 35.50
CA GLN A 29 15.17 -11.71 35.69
C GLN A 29 14.12 -11.50 36.80
N TYR A 30 14.29 -10.44 37.58
CA TYR A 30 13.44 -10.12 38.74
C TYR A 30 12.79 -8.72 38.54
N PRO A 31 11.65 -8.61 37.82
CA PRO A 31 11.14 -7.31 37.35
C PRO A 31 10.77 -6.29 38.44
N VAL A 32 10.65 -6.74 39.70
CA VAL A 32 10.29 -5.90 40.86
C VAL A 32 11.48 -5.59 41.77
N ARG A 33 12.72 -5.91 41.37
CA ARG A 33 13.94 -5.73 42.16
C ARG A 33 14.92 -4.80 41.43
N PRO A 34 15.33 -3.65 42.02
CA PRO A 34 16.34 -2.78 41.42
C PRO A 34 17.70 -3.47 41.29
N ALA A 35 18.44 -3.18 40.21
CA ALA A 35 19.74 -3.79 39.93
C ALA A 35 20.82 -3.51 41.00
N SER A 36 20.67 -2.43 41.78
CA SER A 36 21.52 -2.09 42.93
C SER A 36 21.27 -2.95 44.17
N MET A 37 20.19 -3.74 44.19
CA MET A 37 19.80 -4.58 45.32
C MET A 37 19.80 -6.05 44.87
N THR A 38 20.94 -6.71 44.89
CA THR A 38 21.05 -8.12 44.47
C THR A 38 20.47 -9.09 45.52
N TYR A 39 20.63 -10.39 45.29
CA TYR A 39 20.32 -11.45 46.25
C TYR A 39 21.57 -12.27 46.65
N ASP A 40 22.78 -11.80 46.30
CA ASP A 40 24.03 -12.57 46.45
C ASP A 40 24.38 -12.91 47.91
N ASP A 41 23.95 -12.06 48.84
CA ASP A 41 24.16 -12.20 50.28
C ASP A 41 22.93 -12.75 51.03
N ILE A 42 21.89 -13.19 50.30
CA ILE A 42 20.68 -13.79 50.88
C ILE A 42 20.77 -15.33 50.82
N PRO A 43 20.63 -16.04 51.95
CA PRO A 43 20.62 -17.50 51.96
C PRO A 43 19.47 -18.08 51.12
N HIS A 44 19.82 -18.85 50.09
CA HIS A 44 18.85 -19.61 49.30
C HIS A 44 18.65 -20.98 49.95
N LEU A 45 17.43 -21.27 50.40
CA LEU A 45 17.06 -22.47 51.17
C LEU A 45 16.78 -23.67 50.27
N SER A 46 16.10 -23.47 49.14
CA SER A 46 15.94 -24.50 48.11
C SER A 46 15.74 -23.90 46.72
N ALA A 47 16.08 -24.70 45.71
CA ALA A 47 15.79 -24.43 44.30
C ALA A 47 15.15 -25.67 43.67
N LYS A 48 14.09 -25.48 42.88
CA LYS A 48 13.32 -26.56 42.23
C LYS A 48 13.05 -26.19 40.78
N ILE A 49 13.12 -27.16 39.87
CA ILE A 49 12.83 -26.96 38.45
C ILE A 49 11.94 -28.07 37.89
N LYS A 50 11.05 -27.69 36.95
CA LYS A 50 10.38 -28.59 36.00
C LYS A 50 11.02 -28.35 34.63
N PRO A 51 11.93 -29.21 34.15
CA PRO A 51 12.78 -28.90 33.00
C PRO A 51 12.01 -28.73 31.68
N LYS A 52 10.95 -29.51 31.44
CA LYS A 52 10.16 -29.45 30.19
C LYS A 52 9.20 -28.26 30.18
N GLN A 53 8.59 -27.94 31.32
CA GLN A 53 7.84 -26.68 31.49
C GLN A 53 8.75 -25.44 31.54
N GLN A 54 10.07 -25.62 31.76
CA GLN A 54 10.99 -24.55 32.15
C GLN A 54 10.50 -23.72 33.36
N LYS A 55 9.80 -24.36 34.31
CA LYS A 55 9.31 -23.67 35.52
C LYS A 55 10.29 -23.82 36.67
N VAL A 56 10.72 -22.71 37.26
CA VAL A 56 11.62 -22.64 38.43
C VAL A 56 10.87 -22.07 39.63
N GLU A 57 11.18 -22.62 40.81
CA GLU A 57 10.74 -22.12 42.10
C GLU A 57 11.96 -22.03 43.04
N LEU A 58 12.12 -20.89 43.71
CA LEU A 58 13.22 -20.64 44.66
C LEU A 58 12.64 -20.27 46.02
N GLU A 59 13.24 -20.76 47.10
CA GLU A 59 12.92 -20.34 48.47
C GLU A 59 14.12 -19.61 49.06
N LEU A 60 13.96 -18.33 49.41
CA LEU A 60 15.00 -17.49 50.00
C LEU A 60 14.66 -17.22 51.48
N ALA A 61 15.67 -17.20 52.35
CA ALA A 61 15.49 -16.89 53.77
C ALA A 61 15.19 -15.39 53.99
N ILE A 62 14.41 -15.10 55.03
CA ILE A 62 14.17 -13.74 55.54
C ILE A 62 14.86 -13.62 56.90
N ASP A 63 15.68 -12.58 57.09
CA ASP A 63 16.23 -12.26 58.42
C ASP A 63 15.12 -11.70 59.32
N THR A 64 14.77 -12.46 60.37
CA THR A 64 13.74 -12.12 61.35
C THR A 64 14.29 -11.38 62.59
N LEU A 65 15.61 -11.18 62.66
CA LEU A 65 16.30 -10.40 63.71
C LEU A 65 16.55 -8.95 63.27
N ASN A 66 16.57 -8.69 61.96
CA ASN A 66 16.70 -7.35 61.38
C ASN A 66 15.56 -6.41 61.84
N PRO A 67 15.84 -5.16 62.28
CA PRO A 67 14.83 -4.18 62.68
C PRO A 67 13.79 -3.83 61.59
N ASN A 68 14.04 -4.15 60.32
CA ASN A 68 13.04 -4.02 59.25
C ASN A 68 11.91 -5.08 59.33
N TYR A 69 12.06 -6.14 60.13
CA TYR A 69 11.10 -7.24 60.22
C TYR A 69 10.13 -7.09 61.41
N CYS A 70 8.86 -6.83 61.13
CA CYS A 70 7.83 -6.72 62.16
C CYS A 70 7.41 -8.11 62.69
N ARG A 71 8.09 -8.56 63.76
CA ARG A 71 7.90 -9.91 64.34
C ARG A 71 6.45 -10.27 64.63
N SER A 72 5.69 -9.41 65.33
CA SER A 72 4.28 -9.68 65.66
C SER A 72 3.39 -9.88 64.42
N LYS A 73 3.73 -9.26 63.28
CA LYS A 73 3.02 -9.50 62.01
C LYS A 73 3.47 -10.79 61.34
N GLY A 74 4.76 -11.13 61.44
CA GLY A 74 5.31 -12.42 61.01
C GLY A 74 4.71 -13.62 61.77
N GLU A 75 4.51 -13.48 63.09
CA GLU A 75 3.85 -14.47 63.95
C GLU A 75 2.38 -14.68 63.53
N GLN A 76 1.65 -13.59 63.27
CA GLN A 76 0.27 -13.67 62.76
C GLN A 76 0.20 -14.36 61.39
N ILE A 77 1.12 -14.05 60.46
CA ILE A 77 1.12 -14.68 59.14
C ILE A 77 1.43 -16.18 59.25
N ALA A 78 2.44 -16.58 60.03
CA ALA A 78 2.74 -18.00 60.23
C ALA A 78 1.57 -18.76 60.88
N LEU A 79 0.93 -18.18 61.90
CA LEU A 79 -0.23 -18.78 62.58
C LEU A 79 -1.45 -18.93 61.65
N ASN A 80 -1.64 -18.01 60.69
CA ASN A 80 -2.73 -18.11 59.70
C ASN A 80 -2.43 -19.20 58.64
N VAL A 81 -1.18 -19.31 58.18
CA VAL A 81 -0.77 -20.22 57.09
C VAL A 81 -0.59 -21.66 57.57
N ASP A 82 0.04 -21.86 58.72
CA ASP A 82 0.40 -23.18 59.23
C ASP A 82 -0.52 -23.64 60.36
N GLY A 83 -0.81 -22.76 61.32
CA GLY A 83 -1.76 -23.02 62.41
C GLY A 83 -1.11 -23.19 63.77
N THR A 84 -1.85 -23.80 64.68
CA THR A 84 -1.39 -24.15 66.03
C THR A 84 -0.66 -25.50 66.07
N CYS A 85 -0.88 -26.38 65.09
CA CYS A 85 -0.14 -27.62 64.94
C CYS A 85 1.23 -27.39 64.27
N THR A 86 2.21 -28.25 64.58
CA THR A 86 3.57 -28.16 64.02
C THR A 86 3.89 -29.47 63.29
N ASP A 87 3.14 -29.72 62.21
CA ASP A 87 3.28 -30.93 61.40
C ASP A 87 4.46 -30.86 60.42
N GLU A 88 4.91 -32.03 59.95
CA GLU A 88 5.88 -32.22 58.84
C GLU A 88 5.49 -31.47 57.54
N THR A 89 4.25 -30.99 57.42
CA THR A 89 3.72 -30.27 56.25
C THR A 89 3.78 -28.75 56.37
N SER A 90 4.33 -28.22 57.47
CA SER A 90 4.42 -26.79 57.77
C SER A 90 5.14 -26.01 56.66
N THR A 91 4.60 -24.84 56.30
CA THR A 91 5.17 -23.95 55.29
C THR A 91 6.42 -23.27 55.83
N TYR A 92 6.34 -22.70 57.03
CA TYR A 92 7.47 -22.09 57.74
C TYR A 92 8.09 -23.06 58.74
N SER A 93 9.40 -22.95 58.96
CA SER A 93 10.15 -23.83 59.88
C SER A 93 10.09 -23.35 61.33
N SER A 94 9.86 -22.06 61.51
CA SER A 94 9.67 -21.37 62.77
C SER A 94 8.25 -20.79 62.87
N LYS A 95 7.88 -20.27 64.04
CA LYS A 95 6.58 -19.58 64.24
C LYS A 95 6.56 -18.16 63.65
N LEU A 96 7.32 -17.93 62.58
CA LEU A 96 7.56 -16.66 61.91
C LEU A 96 7.58 -16.90 60.40
N MET A 97 7.23 -15.90 59.60
CA MET A 97 7.46 -15.91 58.15
C MET A 97 8.97 -15.84 57.85
N ASP A 98 9.65 -16.98 57.94
CA ASP A 98 11.11 -17.11 57.84
C ASP A 98 11.65 -17.24 56.41
N LYS A 99 10.78 -17.34 55.40
CA LYS A 99 11.17 -17.46 54.00
C LYS A 99 10.21 -16.78 53.02
N GLN A 100 10.73 -16.45 51.84
CA GLN A 100 9.98 -15.96 50.69
C GLN A 100 10.16 -16.91 49.50
N THR A 101 9.04 -17.38 48.94
CA THR A 101 9.05 -18.19 47.72
C THR A 101 8.94 -17.30 46.48
N PHE A 102 9.77 -17.54 45.48
CA PHE A 102 9.71 -16.93 44.15
C PHE A 102 9.29 -17.97 43.13
N CYS A 103 8.32 -17.63 42.27
CA CYS A 103 7.81 -18.49 41.21
C CYS A 103 8.13 -17.87 39.84
N SER A 104 8.59 -18.69 38.88
CA SER A 104 8.90 -18.23 37.53
C SER A 104 7.68 -18.14 36.62
N SER A 105 7.68 -17.16 35.72
CA SER A 105 6.91 -17.16 34.47
C SER A 105 7.88 -17.26 33.28
N GLN A 106 7.66 -18.18 32.34
CA GLN A 106 8.40 -18.22 31.07
C GLN A 106 7.99 -17.02 30.21
N THR A 107 8.94 -16.29 29.63
CA THR A 107 8.61 -15.08 28.84
C THR A 107 8.34 -15.36 27.36
N THR A 108 9.00 -16.37 26.80
CA THR A 108 9.02 -16.66 25.35
C THR A 108 9.25 -18.15 25.11
N SER A 109 8.43 -18.79 24.28
CA SER A 109 8.55 -20.22 23.94
C SER A 109 9.71 -20.54 22.99
N ASN A 110 10.34 -19.53 22.38
CA ASN A 110 11.49 -19.67 21.49
C ASN A 110 12.56 -18.65 21.91
N THR A 111 13.74 -19.16 22.26
CA THR A 111 14.91 -18.38 22.69
C THR A 111 16.09 -18.45 21.71
N CYS A 112 15.97 -19.13 20.57
CA CYS A 112 17.07 -19.41 19.65
C CYS A 112 17.77 -18.17 19.06
N ARG A 113 17.13 -16.99 19.16
CA ARG A 113 17.66 -15.68 18.75
C ARG A 113 18.33 -14.89 19.89
N TYR A 114 18.43 -15.44 21.09
CA TYR A 114 19.02 -14.79 22.26
C TYR A 114 20.25 -15.56 22.74
N ALA A 115 21.33 -14.84 23.00
CA ALA A 115 22.57 -15.36 23.55
C ALA A 115 23.05 -14.47 24.71
N ALA A 116 23.69 -15.07 25.71
CA ALA A 116 24.53 -14.34 26.64
C ALA A 116 25.89 -14.06 25.97
N ALA A 117 26.47 -12.88 26.22
CA ALA A 117 27.75 -12.48 25.67
C ALA A 117 28.76 -12.20 26.79
N LEU A 118 29.86 -12.94 26.82
CA LEU A 118 30.97 -12.75 27.77
C LEU A 118 32.13 -12.06 27.05
N TYR A 119 32.26 -10.75 27.26
CA TYR A 119 33.39 -9.95 26.75
C TYR A 119 34.63 -10.14 27.63
N ARG A 120 35.79 -10.39 27.03
CA ARG A 120 37.06 -10.59 27.73
C ARG A 120 38.24 -10.21 26.82
N LYS A 121 39.11 -9.29 27.26
CA LYS A 121 40.39 -8.94 26.59
C LYS A 121 40.30 -8.46 25.11
N GLY A 122 39.12 -8.09 24.61
CA GLY A 122 38.90 -7.75 23.19
C GLY A 122 38.19 -8.85 22.39
N GLU A 123 37.93 -10.00 23.02
CA GLU A 123 37.15 -11.13 22.47
C GLU A 123 35.71 -11.10 23.03
N LEU A 124 34.73 -11.51 22.23
CA LEU A 124 33.32 -11.63 22.62
C LEU A 124 32.81 -13.06 22.44
N HIS A 125 32.60 -13.79 23.53
CA HIS A 125 32.08 -15.16 23.45
C HIS A 125 30.56 -15.20 23.66
N LEU A 126 29.84 -15.60 22.62
CA LEU A 126 28.39 -15.79 22.63
C LEU A 126 28.03 -17.21 23.08
N THR A 127 27.04 -17.35 23.97
CA THR A 127 26.44 -18.65 24.36
C THR A 127 24.92 -18.58 24.22
N PRO A 128 24.26 -19.45 23.45
CA PRO A 128 22.79 -19.47 23.32
C PRO A 128 22.07 -19.66 24.67
N LEU A 129 20.89 -19.04 24.81
CA LEU A 129 20.04 -19.19 26.00
C LEU A 129 18.99 -20.29 25.80
N HIS A 130 18.93 -21.25 26.72
CA HIS A 130 17.93 -22.32 26.71
C HIS A 130 16.54 -21.83 27.19
N GLY A 131 16.49 -20.84 28.08
CA GLY A 131 15.24 -20.30 28.61
C GLY A 131 15.40 -18.91 29.23
N ILE A 132 14.34 -18.11 29.18
CA ILE A 132 14.28 -16.78 29.81
C ILE A 132 13.06 -16.74 30.74
N LEU A 133 13.31 -16.53 32.04
CA LEU A 133 12.34 -16.68 33.11
C LEU A 133 12.24 -15.41 33.97
N GLN A 134 11.02 -14.95 34.22
CA GLN A 134 10.72 -13.88 35.17
C GLN A 134 10.33 -14.45 36.53
N LEU A 135 11.20 -14.27 37.52
CA LEU A 135 10.92 -14.64 38.91
C LEU A 135 10.14 -13.52 39.60
N ARG A 136 8.98 -13.87 40.17
CA ARG A 136 8.11 -12.98 40.95
C ARG A 136 7.92 -13.56 42.36
N PRO A 137 7.83 -12.73 43.42
CA PRO A 137 7.39 -13.19 44.72
C PRO A 137 6.04 -13.90 44.61
N SER A 138 5.91 -15.05 45.26
CA SER A 138 4.66 -15.81 45.33
C SER A 138 3.86 -15.41 46.57
N PHE A 139 2.58 -15.13 46.38
CA PHE A 139 1.63 -14.88 47.47
C PHE A 139 0.81 -16.12 47.84
N SER A 140 1.18 -17.30 47.34
CA SER A 140 0.48 -18.58 47.55
C SER A 140 0.37 -19.04 49.02
N TYR A 141 1.06 -18.37 49.94
CA TYR A 141 0.83 -18.56 51.38
C TYR A 141 -0.50 -17.95 51.84
N LEU A 142 -0.98 -16.86 51.21
CA LEU A 142 -2.31 -16.30 51.45
C LEU A 142 -3.40 -17.28 51.00
N ASP A 143 -3.28 -17.84 49.80
CA ASP A 143 -4.20 -18.87 49.28
C ASP A 143 -4.30 -20.08 50.24
N LYS A 144 -3.18 -20.49 50.85
CA LYS A 144 -3.13 -21.54 51.89
C LYS A 144 -3.84 -21.12 53.18
N ALA A 145 -3.63 -19.89 53.64
CA ALA A 145 -4.29 -19.37 54.85
C ALA A 145 -5.81 -19.32 54.66
N ASP A 146 -6.28 -18.81 53.53
CA ASP A 146 -7.70 -18.74 53.20
C ASP A 146 -8.32 -20.13 52.98
N ALA A 147 -7.53 -21.11 52.55
CA ALA A 147 -7.96 -22.51 52.50
C ALA A 147 -8.13 -23.10 53.91
N LYS A 148 -7.12 -23.01 54.77
CA LYS A 148 -7.19 -23.49 56.17
C LYS A 148 -8.22 -22.73 57.01
N HIS A 149 -8.49 -21.46 56.71
CA HIS A 149 -9.57 -20.72 57.36
C HIS A 149 -10.94 -21.33 57.00
N ARG A 150 -11.21 -21.58 55.71
CA ARG A 150 -12.46 -22.23 55.28
C ARG A 150 -12.59 -23.66 55.82
N GLU A 151 -11.50 -24.40 55.89
CA GLU A 151 -11.46 -25.73 56.50
C GLU A 151 -11.84 -25.70 57.99
N ARG A 152 -11.32 -24.72 58.76
CA ARG A 152 -11.68 -24.53 60.17
C ARG A 152 -13.13 -24.09 60.37
N GLU A 153 -13.62 -23.15 59.58
CA GLU A 153 -15.01 -22.69 59.70
C GLU A 153 -15.99 -23.82 59.38
N ALA A 154 -15.74 -24.60 58.30
CA ALA A 154 -16.56 -25.77 57.99
C ALA A 154 -16.50 -26.86 59.09
N ALA A 155 -15.33 -27.04 59.73
CA ALA A 155 -15.19 -27.96 60.86
C ALA A 155 -15.87 -27.45 62.15
N ASN A 156 -15.96 -26.12 62.33
CA ASN A 156 -16.69 -25.49 63.44
C ASN A 156 -18.21 -25.59 63.22
N GLU A 157 -18.71 -25.29 62.01
CA GLU A 157 -20.14 -25.43 61.66
C GLU A 157 -20.62 -26.90 61.80
N ALA A 158 -19.82 -27.86 61.32
CA ALA A 158 -20.08 -29.29 61.51
C ALA A 158 -19.96 -29.77 62.98
N GLY A 159 -19.50 -28.92 63.90
CA GLY A 159 -19.36 -29.22 65.32
C GLY A 159 -20.60 -28.89 66.16
N ASP A 160 -21.48 -28.01 65.67
CA ASP A 160 -22.67 -27.51 66.41
C ASP A 160 -24.00 -28.05 65.84
N SER A 161 -23.98 -28.67 64.65
CA SER A 161 -25.16 -29.22 63.98
C SER A 161 -25.62 -30.58 64.55
N SER A 162 -25.94 -30.65 65.85
CA SER A 162 -26.48 -31.87 66.47
C SER A 162 -27.98 -32.11 66.18
N GLN A 163 -28.52 -31.50 65.12
CA GLN A 163 -29.83 -31.78 64.54
C GLN A 163 -29.91 -31.20 63.11
N ASP A 164 -29.52 -32.00 62.11
CA ASP A 164 -30.38 -32.32 60.96
C ASP A 164 -29.74 -33.43 60.13
N GLU A 165 -30.41 -34.59 60.07
CA GLU A 165 -30.09 -35.69 59.16
C GLU A 165 -30.51 -35.27 57.73
N ALA A 166 -29.66 -34.49 57.06
CA ALA A 166 -29.83 -34.15 55.65
C ALA A 166 -29.69 -35.43 54.82
N GLU A 167 -30.84 -35.98 54.41
CA GLU A 167 -30.99 -37.28 53.75
C GLU A 167 -29.90 -37.52 52.68
N GLU A 168 -29.16 -38.64 52.77
CA GLU A 168 -28.25 -39.07 51.70
C GLU A 168 -29.06 -39.42 50.44
N ASP A 169 -29.33 -38.40 49.62
CA ASP A 169 -30.00 -38.54 48.33
C ASP A 169 -29.18 -39.51 47.45
N VAL A 170 -29.70 -40.75 47.33
CA VAL A 170 -28.97 -41.91 46.81
C VAL A 170 -28.75 -41.75 45.32
N LYS A 171 -27.68 -41.04 44.97
CA LYS A 171 -27.22 -40.79 43.59
C LYS A 171 -27.01 -42.11 42.88
N GLN A 172 -28.03 -42.53 42.14
CA GLN A 172 -27.99 -43.70 41.28
C GLN A 172 -26.72 -43.65 40.43
N ILE A 173 -25.84 -44.65 40.61
CA ILE A 173 -24.61 -44.80 39.85
C ILE A 173 -24.98 -45.19 38.41
N THR A 174 -25.45 -44.19 37.67
CA THR A 174 -25.81 -44.31 36.26
C THR A 174 -24.51 -44.50 35.50
N VAL A 175 -24.21 -45.75 35.14
CA VAL A 175 -22.95 -46.14 34.48
C VAL A 175 -22.91 -45.51 33.09
N ARG A 176 -22.43 -44.26 33.05
CA ARG A 176 -22.51 -43.38 31.88
C ARG A 176 -21.39 -43.77 30.91
N PHE A 177 -21.63 -44.84 30.14
CA PHE A 177 -20.74 -45.32 29.09
C PHE A 177 -20.15 -44.14 28.31
N SER A 178 -18.82 -44.08 28.29
CA SER A 178 -18.08 -42.97 27.71
C SER A 178 -18.35 -42.89 26.21
N ARG A 179 -19.24 -41.98 25.81
CA ARG A 179 -19.44 -41.65 24.39
C ARG A 179 -18.08 -41.24 23.80
N PRO A 180 -17.73 -41.68 22.58
CA PRO A 180 -16.54 -41.20 21.90
C PRO A 180 -16.55 -39.67 21.85
N GLU A 181 -15.50 -39.06 22.40
CA GLU A 181 -15.35 -37.61 22.43
C GLU A 181 -15.16 -37.10 20.99
N SER A 182 -15.98 -36.14 20.56
CA SER A 182 -15.82 -35.56 19.22
C SER A 182 -14.50 -34.80 19.14
N GLU A 183 -13.89 -34.77 17.95
CA GLU A 183 -12.54 -34.20 17.79
C GLU A 183 -12.46 -32.74 18.22
N GLN A 184 -13.48 -31.93 17.91
CA GLN A 184 -13.60 -30.55 18.39
C GLN A 184 -13.75 -30.44 19.92
N ALA A 185 -14.48 -31.36 20.57
CA ALA A 185 -14.59 -31.37 22.02
C ALA A 185 -13.25 -31.73 22.67
N ARG A 186 -12.54 -32.72 22.11
CA ARG A 186 -11.18 -33.10 22.53
C ARG A 186 -10.19 -31.96 22.36
N GLN A 187 -10.23 -31.22 21.25
CA GLN A 187 -9.39 -30.04 21.02
C GLN A 187 -9.67 -28.94 22.06
N ARG A 188 -10.95 -28.59 22.29
CA ARG A 188 -11.34 -27.61 23.33
C ARG A 188 -10.94 -28.05 24.73
N ARG A 189 -11.04 -29.35 25.05
CA ARG A 189 -10.57 -29.90 26.34
C ARG A 189 -9.05 -29.81 26.46
N VAL A 190 -8.29 -30.12 25.41
CA VAL A 190 -6.81 -29.99 25.41
C VAL A 190 -6.35 -28.53 25.53
N GLN A 191 -7.16 -27.58 25.06
CA GLN A 191 -6.95 -26.14 25.21
C GLN A 191 -7.46 -25.56 26.54
N SER A 192 -8.10 -26.36 27.41
CA SER A 192 -8.67 -25.85 28.67
C SER A 192 -7.60 -25.63 29.73
N TYR A 193 -7.80 -24.60 30.57
CA TYR A 193 -6.89 -24.29 31.68
C TYR A 193 -6.72 -25.48 32.64
N GLU A 194 -7.81 -26.17 33.00
CA GLU A 194 -7.75 -27.36 33.84
C GLU A 194 -6.87 -28.47 33.26
N PHE A 195 -7.03 -28.78 31.96
CA PHE A 195 -6.26 -29.84 31.32
C PHE A 195 -4.78 -29.47 31.26
N LEU A 196 -4.48 -28.23 30.91
CA LEU A 196 -3.11 -27.73 30.86
C LEU A 196 -2.48 -27.69 32.26
N GLN A 197 -3.23 -27.29 33.30
CA GLN A 197 -2.79 -27.31 34.70
C GLN A 197 -2.53 -28.74 35.20
N LYS A 198 -3.40 -29.71 34.87
CA LYS A 198 -3.21 -31.14 35.19
C LYS A 198 -1.96 -31.69 34.49
N LYS A 199 -1.79 -31.43 33.19
CA LYS A 199 -0.57 -31.77 32.43
C LYS A 199 0.71 -31.11 32.99
N HIS A 200 0.60 -29.92 33.57
CA HIS A 200 1.72 -29.25 34.26
C HIS A 200 1.96 -29.78 35.68
N ALA A 201 0.97 -30.42 36.30
CA ALA A 201 1.15 -31.13 37.58
C ALA A 201 1.85 -32.49 37.39
N GLU A 202 1.58 -33.19 36.28
CA GLU A 202 2.18 -34.48 35.90
C GLU A 202 3.73 -34.47 35.82
N GLU A 203 4.35 -33.33 35.49
CA GLU A 203 5.82 -33.24 35.50
C GLU A 203 6.35 -33.11 36.94
N PRO A 204 7.23 -34.02 37.42
CA PRO A 204 7.76 -33.96 38.79
C PRO A 204 8.75 -32.79 38.95
N TRP A 205 8.88 -32.30 40.19
CA TRP A 205 9.89 -31.31 40.56
C TRP A 205 11.27 -31.95 40.74
N VAL A 206 12.27 -31.46 40.00
CA VAL A 206 13.68 -31.77 40.22
C VAL A 206 14.25 -30.76 41.21
N HIS A 207 14.83 -31.24 42.31
CA HIS A 207 15.48 -30.39 43.31
C HIS A 207 16.93 -30.10 42.90
N LEU A 208 17.39 -28.87 43.13
CA LEU A 208 18.72 -28.38 42.77
C LEU A 208 19.43 -27.82 43.99
N HIS A 209 20.75 -28.01 44.07
CA HIS A 209 21.60 -27.30 45.01
C HIS A 209 21.96 -25.92 44.45
N TYR A 210 21.66 -24.86 45.19
CA TYR A 210 22.03 -23.49 44.82
C TYR A 210 23.49 -23.22 45.15
N HIS A 211 24.22 -22.63 44.21
CA HIS A 211 25.59 -22.15 44.38
C HIS A 211 25.65 -20.67 44.00
N GLY A 212 26.10 -19.83 44.93
CA GLY A 212 26.07 -18.38 44.76
C GLY A 212 27.17 -17.84 43.83
N LEU A 213 27.06 -16.55 43.48
CA LEU A 213 28.03 -15.84 42.62
C LEU A 213 29.46 -15.79 43.19
N LYS A 214 29.60 -15.97 44.52
CA LYS A 214 30.87 -15.94 45.26
C LYS A 214 31.47 -17.36 45.50
N ASP A 215 30.85 -18.42 44.99
CA ASP A 215 31.34 -19.80 45.13
C ASP A 215 32.34 -20.16 44.01
N SER A 216 33.45 -20.79 44.39
CA SER A 216 34.38 -21.52 43.52
C SER A 216 33.72 -22.31 42.37
N ARG A 217 32.55 -22.94 42.61
CA ARG A 217 31.82 -23.68 41.58
C ARG A 217 31.29 -22.79 40.45
N SER A 218 30.76 -21.61 40.77
CA SER A 218 30.20 -20.70 39.77
C SER A 218 31.31 -19.97 38.98
N GLU A 219 32.46 -19.68 39.61
CA GLU A 219 33.65 -19.21 38.89
C GLU A 219 34.21 -20.28 37.93
N TYR A 220 34.24 -21.55 38.35
CA TYR A 220 34.65 -22.66 37.48
C TYR A 220 33.67 -22.86 36.32
N GLU A 221 32.36 -22.92 36.58
CA GLU A 221 31.34 -23.15 35.54
C GLU A 221 31.25 -21.97 34.54
N ARG A 222 31.53 -20.74 34.98
CA ARG A 222 31.66 -19.55 34.12
C ARG A 222 32.72 -19.72 33.02
N GLN A 223 33.73 -20.57 33.22
CA GLN A 223 34.75 -20.84 32.19
C GLN A 223 34.18 -21.55 30.96
N TYR A 224 33.08 -22.30 31.09
CA TYR A 224 32.40 -22.96 29.97
C TYR A 224 31.57 -22.01 29.08
N LEU A 225 31.48 -20.71 29.41
CA LEU A 225 30.96 -19.66 28.52
C LEU A 225 31.99 -19.19 27.49
N LEU A 226 33.27 -19.53 27.68
CA LEU A 226 34.35 -19.22 26.74
C LEU A 226 34.45 -20.34 25.69
N CYS A 227 34.78 -19.99 24.46
CA CYS A 227 35.19 -20.97 23.46
C CYS A 227 36.63 -21.42 23.77
N GLN A 228 36.91 -22.72 23.69
CA GLN A 228 38.26 -23.28 23.84
C GLN A 228 38.86 -23.71 22.47
N GLY A 229 38.34 -23.16 21.37
CA GLY A 229 38.91 -23.36 20.04
C GLY A 229 40.18 -22.52 19.81
N PRO A 230 40.96 -22.84 18.75
CA PRO A 230 42.05 -22.00 18.30
C PRO A 230 41.56 -20.66 17.71
N SER A 231 42.52 -19.77 17.45
CA SER A 231 42.37 -18.45 16.82
C SER A 231 41.70 -18.51 15.43
N PRO A 232 41.25 -17.39 14.82
CA PRO A 232 40.07 -17.36 13.96
C PRO A 232 40.14 -18.35 12.79
N VAL A 233 39.18 -19.27 12.79
CA VAL A 233 38.92 -20.22 11.70
C VAL A 233 37.84 -19.63 10.80
N GLU A 234 38.10 -19.56 9.50
CA GLU A 234 37.16 -19.04 8.51
C GLU A 234 35.84 -19.83 8.53
N ASN A 235 34.72 -19.10 8.57
CA ASN A 235 33.42 -19.69 8.94
C ASN A 235 32.69 -20.31 7.74
N THR A 236 32.63 -21.64 7.69
CA THR A 236 32.00 -22.41 6.60
C THR A 236 30.49 -22.23 6.46
N GLU A 237 29.80 -21.79 7.53
CA GLU A 237 28.33 -21.78 7.58
C GLU A 237 27.69 -20.45 7.16
N LEU A 238 28.44 -19.35 7.25
CA LEU A 238 27.94 -17.98 7.02
C LEU A 238 28.31 -17.41 5.64
N VAL A 239 28.47 -18.29 4.65
CA VAL A 239 28.94 -17.98 3.29
C VAL A 239 27.87 -17.49 2.30
N LYS A 240 26.68 -17.09 2.78
CA LYS A 240 25.56 -16.66 1.92
C LYS A 240 25.73 -15.21 1.46
N SER A 241 25.39 -14.93 0.21
CA SER A 241 25.38 -13.56 -0.31
C SER A 241 24.22 -12.74 0.29
N PRO A 242 24.29 -11.39 0.28
CA PRO A 242 23.23 -10.53 0.82
C PRO A 242 21.85 -10.74 0.17
N SER A 243 21.80 -11.06 -1.12
CA SER A 243 20.55 -11.34 -1.85
C SER A 243 19.92 -12.68 -1.46
N GLU A 244 20.73 -13.74 -1.30
CA GLU A 244 20.28 -15.04 -0.79
C GLU A 244 19.81 -14.95 0.66
N TYR A 245 20.52 -14.16 1.49
CA TYR A 245 20.12 -13.92 2.87
C TYR A 245 18.80 -13.13 2.95
N LEU A 246 18.63 -12.09 2.13
CA LEU A 246 17.37 -11.35 2.05
C LEU A 246 16.19 -12.24 1.61
N MET A 247 16.37 -13.09 0.58
CA MET A 247 15.36 -14.07 0.15
C MET A 247 15.08 -15.16 1.20
N MET A 248 16.01 -15.40 2.14
CA MET A 248 15.81 -16.31 3.27
C MET A 248 15.06 -15.66 4.44
N LEU A 249 15.24 -14.35 4.66
CA LEU A 249 14.48 -13.57 5.64
C LEU A 249 13.06 -13.24 5.16
N VAL A 250 12.90 -12.99 3.85
CA VAL A 250 11.64 -12.65 3.19
C VAL A 250 11.40 -13.65 2.04
N PRO A 251 10.88 -14.86 2.34
CA PRO A 251 10.58 -15.84 1.32
C PRO A 251 9.45 -15.34 0.39
N PRO A 252 9.54 -15.56 -0.93
CA PRO A 252 8.51 -15.12 -1.86
C PRO A 252 7.17 -15.84 -1.62
N SER A 253 6.07 -15.09 -1.70
CA SER A 253 4.71 -15.61 -1.59
C SER A 253 4.38 -16.54 -2.76
N GLN A 254 3.99 -17.78 -2.46
CA GLN A 254 3.84 -18.87 -3.43
C GLN A 254 2.54 -18.80 -4.29
N GLU A 255 1.90 -17.63 -4.37
CA GLU A 255 0.50 -17.49 -4.83
C GLU A 255 0.35 -16.92 -6.25
N GLU A 256 1.40 -16.30 -6.84
CA GLU A 256 1.31 -15.60 -8.14
C GLU A 256 1.05 -16.50 -9.37
N GLU A 257 1.10 -17.84 -9.25
CA GLU A 257 0.96 -18.74 -10.41
C GLU A 257 -0.50 -18.99 -10.85
N LYS A 258 -1.51 -18.63 -10.03
CA LYS A 258 -2.90 -19.03 -10.26
C LYS A 258 -3.82 -17.94 -10.78
N ASP A 259 -3.77 -16.73 -10.22
CA ASP A 259 -4.64 -15.65 -10.66
C ASP A 259 -3.95 -14.79 -11.72
N LYS A 260 -4.46 -14.90 -12.95
CA LYS A 260 -4.10 -13.99 -14.04
C LYS A 260 -4.47 -12.56 -13.60
N PRO A 261 -3.54 -11.58 -13.70
CA PRO A 261 -3.77 -10.25 -13.16
C PRO A 261 -5.01 -9.61 -13.79
N VAL A 262 -5.79 -8.90 -12.97
CA VAL A 262 -7.07 -8.26 -13.34
C VAL A 262 -6.89 -7.09 -14.33
N ALA A 263 -5.65 -6.73 -14.64
CA ALA A 263 -5.33 -5.84 -15.75
C ALA A 263 -5.84 -6.41 -17.09
N PRO A 264 -6.24 -5.56 -18.07
CA PRO A 264 -6.56 -6.05 -19.41
C PRO A 264 -5.34 -6.80 -19.98
N SER A 265 -5.58 -7.98 -20.55
CA SER A 265 -4.59 -9.03 -20.86
C SER A 265 -3.43 -8.70 -21.82
N ASN A 266 -3.29 -7.43 -22.19
CA ASN A 266 -2.15 -6.88 -22.92
C ASN A 266 -1.14 -6.17 -22.00
N VAL A 267 -1.50 -5.81 -20.76
CA VAL A 267 -0.66 -5.05 -19.83
C VAL A 267 -0.04 -5.99 -18.80
N LEU A 268 1.31 -6.00 -18.74
CA LEU A 268 2.11 -6.73 -17.76
C LEU A 268 3.11 -5.78 -17.10
N SER A 269 3.52 -6.07 -15.87
CA SER A 269 4.64 -5.34 -15.25
C SER A 269 5.97 -5.68 -15.93
N MET A 270 6.97 -4.79 -15.82
CA MET A 270 8.31 -5.08 -16.36
C MET A 270 9.00 -6.27 -15.66
N ALA A 271 8.54 -6.65 -14.46
CA ALA A 271 8.98 -7.88 -13.79
C ALA A 271 8.35 -9.12 -14.44
N GLN A 272 7.02 -9.14 -14.60
CA GLN A 272 6.29 -10.22 -15.29
C GLN A 272 6.70 -10.37 -16.76
N LEU A 273 7.03 -9.26 -17.44
CA LEU A 273 7.56 -9.31 -18.80
C LEU A 273 8.88 -10.09 -18.84
N ARG A 274 9.77 -9.90 -17.86
CA ARG A 274 11.09 -10.55 -17.81
C ARG A 274 11.05 -12.04 -17.51
N THR A 275 9.96 -12.58 -16.97
CA THR A 275 9.79 -14.04 -16.79
C THR A 275 9.32 -14.75 -18.07
N LEU A 276 8.80 -14.02 -19.07
CA LEU A 276 8.34 -14.59 -20.34
C LEU A 276 9.48 -14.85 -21.33
N PRO A 277 9.31 -15.78 -22.30
CA PRO A 277 10.26 -15.98 -23.39
C PRO A 277 10.47 -14.69 -24.22
N LEU A 278 11.71 -14.44 -24.65
CA LEU A 278 12.11 -13.24 -25.41
C LEU A 278 11.21 -12.91 -26.62
N ALA A 279 10.70 -13.94 -27.32
CA ALA A 279 9.80 -13.75 -28.46
C ALA A 279 8.46 -13.13 -28.05
N ASP A 280 7.92 -13.52 -26.90
CA ASP A 280 6.67 -12.99 -26.35
C ASP A 280 6.88 -11.63 -25.69
N GLN A 281 8.04 -11.38 -25.06
CA GLN A 281 8.43 -10.04 -24.61
C GLN A 281 8.37 -9.02 -25.75
N ILE A 282 9.04 -9.32 -26.87
CA ILE A 282 9.06 -8.46 -28.07
C ILE A 282 7.65 -8.31 -28.66
N LYS A 283 6.86 -9.40 -28.70
CA LYS A 283 5.48 -9.38 -29.22
C LYS A 283 4.56 -8.47 -28.39
N ILE A 284 4.63 -8.55 -27.06
CA ILE A 284 3.81 -7.75 -26.13
C ILE A 284 4.24 -6.28 -26.19
N LEU A 285 5.55 -5.99 -26.16
CA LEU A 285 6.06 -4.63 -26.32
C LEU A 285 5.62 -4.00 -27.65
N MET A 286 5.76 -4.69 -28.78
CA MET A 286 5.32 -4.17 -30.07
C MET A 286 3.78 -3.99 -30.15
N LYS A 287 2.99 -4.89 -29.54
CA LYS A 287 1.52 -4.75 -29.47
C LYS A 287 1.08 -3.54 -28.62
N ASN A 288 1.86 -3.21 -27.58
CA ASN A 288 1.56 -2.11 -26.67
C ASN A 288 2.04 -0.75 -27.18
N VAL A 289 3.27 -0.67 -27.69
CA VAL A 289 3.91 0.59 -28.13
C VAL A 289 3.60 0.95 -29.59
N LYS A 290 3.25 -0.04 -30.43
CA LYS A 290 2.92 0.04 -31.87
C LYS A 290 4.06 0.49 -32.78
N VAL A 291 4.82 1.52 -32.42
CA VAL A 291 5.95 2.06 -33.19
C VAL A 291 7.10 2.47 -32.26
N MET A 292 8.32 1.98 -32.52
CA MET A 292 9.49 2.32 -31.68
C MET A 292 10.85 2.22 -32.43
N PRO A 293 11.89 2.96 -31.98
CA PRO A 293 13.26 2.75 -32.45
C PRO A 293 13.82 1.44 -31.89
N PHE A 294 14.79 0.85 -32.58
CA PHE A 294 15.41 -0.41 -32.14
C PHE A 294 16.18 -0.25 -30.81
N ALA A 295 16.86 0.89 -30.63
CA ALA A 295 17.59 1.20 -29.40
C ALA A 295 16.69 1.14 -28.15
N ASN A 296 15.48 1.70 -28.22
CA ASN A 296 14.53 1.69 -27.11
C ASN A 296 14.07 0.27 -26.74
N LEU A 297 13.97 -0.64 -27.72
CA LEU A 297 13.62 -2.03 -27.44
C LEU A 297 14.75 -2.74 -26.70
N MET A 298 16.01 -2.53 -27.10
CA MET A 298 17.16 -3.06 -26.37
C MET A 298 17.19 -2.54 -24.92
N SER A 299 16.90 -1.25 -24.71
CA SER A 299 16.84 -0.65 -23.37
C SER A 299 15.75 -1.24 -22.48
N LEU A 300 14.58 -1.60 -23.02
CA LEU A 300 13.49 -2.22 -22.26
C LEU A 300 13.76 -3.69 -21.91
N LEU A 301 14.33 -4.45 -22.86
CA LEU A 301 14.68 -5.86 -22.67
C LEU A 301 15.89 -6.04 -21.72
N GLY A 302 16.83 -5.09 -21.73
CA GLY A 302 18.00 -5.05 -20.86
C GLY A 302 19.32 -5.39 -21.58
N PRO A 303 20.46 -4.96 -21.03
CA PRO A 303 21.77 -5.00 -21.71
C PRO A 303 22.34 -6.42 -21.90
N SER A 304 21.79 -7.44 -21.24
CA SER A 304 22.22 -8.83 -21.31
C SER A 304 21.64 -9.62 -22.49
N VAL A 305 20.81 -9.00 -23.34
CA VAL A 305 20.08 -9.69 -24.42
C VAL A 305 20.80 -9.53 -25.77
N ASP A 306 21.02 -10.63 -26.49
CA ASP A 306 21.64 -10.64 -27.83
C ASP A 306 20.85 -9.78 -28.85
N PRO A 307 21.42 -8.68 -29.39
CA PRO A 307 20.77 -7.87 -30.41
C PRO A 307 20.39 -8.65 -31.67
N VAL A 308 21.13 -9.70 -32.03
CA VAL A 308 20.86 -10.55 -33.21
C VAL A 308 19.65 -11.46 -32.96
N ALA A 309 19.41 -11.91 -31.74
CA ALA A 309 18.18 -12.58 -31.32
C ALA A 309 16.99 -11.61 -31.34
N VAL A 310 17.14 -10.39 -30.82
CA VAL A 310 16.08 -9.36 -30.88
C VAL A 310 15.73 -9.01 -32.32
N LEU A 311 16.71 -8.80 -33.20
CA LEU A 311 16.51 -8.56 -34.64
C LEU A 311 15.79 -9.73 -35.35
N ARG A 312 16.04 -10.98 -34.94
CA ARG A 312 15.33 -12.17 -35.46
C ARG A 312 13.92 -12.31 -34.90
N GLY A 313 13.68 -11.84 -33.67
CA GLY A 313 12.37 -11.82 -33.02
C GLY A 313 11.46 -10.74 -33.61
N ILE A 314 11.92 -9.49 -33.65
CA ILE A 314 11.13 -8.33 -34.08
C ILE A 314 10.63 -8.46 -35.52
N GLN A 315 11.43 -9.00 -36.44
CA GLN A 315 11.03 -9.27 -37.84
C GLN A 315 9.85 -10.25 -37.97
N LYS A 316 9.51 -11.02 -36.93
CA LYS A 316 8.31 -11.87 -36.93
C LYS A 316 7.04 -11.06 -36.65
N VAL A 317 7.10 -10.04 -35.79
CA VAL A 317 5.92 -9.31 -35.26
C VAL A 317 5.81 -7.86 -35.74
N ALA A 318 6.86 -7.29 -36.32
CA ALA A 318 6.93 -5.91 -36.80
C ALA A 318 7.61 -5.81 -38.17
N MET A 319 7.46 -4.65 -38.81
CA MET A 319 8.05 -4.26 -40.09
C MET A 319 8.80 -2.93 -39.93
N LEU A 320 9.81 -2.71 -40.76
CA LEU A 320 10.62 -1.47 -40.73
C LEU A 320 9.98 -0.37 -41.57
N VAL A 321 9.76 0.81 -41.00
CA VAL A 321 9.24 2.03 -41.67
C VAL A 321 10.05 3.24 -41.18
N GLN A 322 10.67 3.99 -42.10
CA GLN A 322 11.52 5.15 -41.78
C GLN A 322 12.56 4.85 -40.68
N GLY A 323 13.24 3.70 -40.76
CA GLY A 323 14.23 3.23 -39.77
C GLY A 323 13.65 2.70 -38.45
N ASN A 324 12.37 2.98 -38.16
CA ASN A 324 11.68 2.55 -36.93
C ASN A 324 10.91 1.26 -37.15
N TRP A 325 10.65 0.50 -36.09
CA TRP A 325 9.87 -0.73 -36.15
C TRP A 325 8.41 -0.46 -35.82
N VAL A 326 7.51 -0.96 -36.68
CA VAL A 326 6.06 -0.79 -36.55
C VAL A 326 5.37 -2.15 -36.53
N VAL A 327 4.49 -2.39 -35.56
CA VAL A 327 3.82 -3.68 -35.35
C VAL A 327 2.96 -4.08 -36.56
N LYS A 328 3.06 -5.34 -37.00
CA LYS A 328 2.32 -5.87 -38.15
C LYS A 328 0.82 -5.89 -37.89
N SER A 329 0.04 -5.79 -38.97
CA SER A 329 -1.42 -5.68 -38.89
C SER A 329 -2.08 -6.97 -38.39
N ASP A 330 -1.50 -8.14 -38.68
CA ASP A 330 -1.96 -9.45 -38.19
C ASP A 330 -1.72 -9.70 -36.69
N ILE A 331 -0.88 -8.88 -36.04
CA ILE A 331 -0.65 -8.89 -34.59
C ILE A 331 -1.68 -8.02 -33.84
N LEU A 332 -2.30 -7.04 -34.53
CA LEU A 332 -3.35 -6.19 -33.97
C LEU A 332 -4.76 -6.72 -34.29
N TYR A 333 -5.01 -7.09 -35.54
CA TYR A 333 -6.30 -7.57 -36.04
C TYR A 333 -6.17 -9.04 -36.47
N PRO A 334 -6.35 -10.01 -35.55
CA PRO A 334 -6.36 -11.43 -35.91
C PRO A 334 -7.59 -11.77 -36.77
N ARG A 335 -7.54 -12.88 -37.52
CA ARG A 335 -8.50 -13.22 -38.60
C ARG A 335 -9.98 -13.28 -38.18
N ASP A 336 -10.23 -13.53 -36.91
CA ASP A 336 -11.51 -13.64 -36.22
C ASP A 336 -12.07 -12.29 -35.73
N SER A 337 -11.30 -11.20 -35.84
CA SER A 337 -11.72 -9.85 -35.44
C SER A 337 -12.34 -9.03 -36.59
N SER A 338 -13.07 -7.98 -36.21
CA SER A 338 -13.67 -6.98 -37.09
C SER A 338 -13.50 -5.57 -36.50
N SER A 339 -13.76 -4.54 -37.29
CA SER A 339 -13.67 -3.14 -36.80
C SER A 339 -14.75 -2.86 -35.74
N PRO A 340 -14.39 -2.20 -34.62
CA PRO A 340 -15.36 -1.72 -33.64
C PRO A 340 -16.19 -0.52 -34.15
N HIS A 341 -15.84 0.08 -35.28
CA HIS A 341 -16.50 1.24 -35.87
C HIS A 341 -17.36 0.89 -37.10
N SER A 342 -16.90 -0.05 -37.93
CA SER A 342 -17.51 -0.36 -39.24
C SER A 342 -17.94 -1.81 -39.41
N GLY A 343 -17.60 -2.70 -38.47
CA GLY A 343 -17.83 -4.15 -38.60
C GLY A 343 -17.00 -4.82 -39.71
N VAL A 344 -16.13 -4.09 -40.40
CA VAL A 344 -15.31 -4.59 -41.51
C VAL A 344 -14.34 -5.68 -41.01
N PRO A 345 -14.21 -6.84 -41.69
CA PRO A 345 -13.33 -7.93 -41.25
C PRO A 345 -11.84 -7.57 -41.22
N ALA A 346 -11.10 -8.17 -40.28
CA ALA A 346 -9.67 -7.96 -40.07
C ALA A 346 -8.82 -8.04 -41.34
N GLU A 347 -9.14 -8.93 -42.29
CA GLU A 347 -8.38 -9.04 -43.54
C GLU A 347 -8.40 -7.77 -44.39
N VAL A 348 -9.47 -6.98 -44.33
CA VAL A 348 -9.62 -5.71 -45.06
C VAL A 348 -8.94 -4.58 -44.28
N LEU A 349 -9.08 -4.56 -42.95
CA LEU A 349 -8.38 -3.63 -42.07
C LEU A 349 -6.86 -3.76 -42.23
N CYS A 350 -6.34 -4.99 -42.25
CA CYS A 350 -4.93 -5.26 -42.49
C CYS A 350 -4.46 -4.68 -43.83
N ARG A 351 -5.19 -4.89 -44.93
CA ARG A 351 -4.83 -4.34 -46.25
C ARG A 351 -4.84 -2.80 -46.26
N GLY A 352 -5.80 -2.17 -45.58
CA GLY A 352 -5.86 -0.72 -45.43
C GLY A 352 -4.72 -0.14 -44.59
N ARG A 353 -4.38 -0.79 -43.47
CA ARG A 353 -3.28 -0.40 -42.58
C ARG A 353 -1.91 -0.65 -43.22
N ASP A 354 -1.74 -1.75 -43.92
CA ASP A 354 -0.52 -2.06 -44.69
C ASP A 354 -0.33 -1.03 -45.84
N PHE A 355 -1.41 -0.53 -46.44
CA PHE A 355 -1.36 0.57 -47.42
C PHE A 355 -0.94 1.90 -46.77
N VAL A 356 -1.42 2.23 -45.56
CA VAL A 356 -0.96 3.40 -44.79
C VAL A 356 0.53 3.30 -44.47
N MET A 357 1.00 2.15 -43.99
CA MET A 357 2.44 1.94 -43.72
C MET A 357 3.28 2.01 -44.99
N TRP A 358 2.84 1.37 -46.07
CA TRP A 358 3.55 1.46 -47.35
C TRP A 358 3.61 2.91 -47.84
N LYS A 359 2.54 3.71 -47.73
CA LYS A 359 2.59 5.15 -48.00
C LYS A 359 3.62 5.88 -47.13
N PHE A 360 3.75 5.54 -45.84
CA PHE A 360 4.83 6.06 -44.98
C PHE A 360 6.24 5.56 -45.36
N THR A 361 6.42 4.49 -46.15
CA THR A 361 7.73 4.16 -46.73
C THR A 361 8.11 5.05 -47.91
N GLN A 362 7.14 5.69 -48.56
CA GLN A 362 7.34 6.56 -49.74
C GLN A 362 7.32 8.05 -49.41
N SER A 363 6.60 8.44 -48.36
CA SER A 363 6.37 9.83 -47.96
C SER A 363 6.43 9.98 -46.43
N ARG A 364 6.92 11.13 -45.96
CA ARG A 364 6.82 11.52 -44.54
C ARG A 364 5.36 11.78 -44.10
N TRP A 365 4.48 12.06 -45.07
CA TRP A 365 3.13 12.60 -44.90
C TRP A 365 2.06 11.75 -45.58
N VAL A 366 0.90 11.57 -44.92
CA VAL A 366 -0.26 10.83 -45.45
C VAL A 366 -1.56 11.61 -45.22
N VAL A 367 -2.41 11.67 -46.25
CA VAL A 367 -3.70 12.39 -46.20
C VAL A 367 -4.85 11.41 -45.95
N ARG A 368 -5.52 11.52 -44.79
CA ARG A 368 -6.65 10.66 -44.36
C ARG A 368 -7.76 10.53 -45.42
N LYS A 369 -8.07 11.62 -46.15
CA LYS A 369 -9.09 11.62 -47.22
C LYS A 369 -8.69 10.71 -48.39
N GLU A 370 -7.46 10.85 -48.91
CA GLU A 370 -6.95 10.01 -50.00
C GLU A 370 -6.93 8.52 -49.61
N VAL A 371 -6.47 8.21 -48.40
CA VAL A 371 -6.46 6.84 -47.89
C VAL A 371 -7.88 6.26 -47.81
N ALA A 372 -8.85 7.00 -47.28
CA ALA A 372 -10.24 6.53 -47.23
C ALA A 372 -10.82 6.30 -48.64
N THR A 373 -10.58 7.21 -49.59
CA THR A 373 -11.01 7.05 -50.99
C THR A 373 -10.39 5.83 -51.68
N VAL A 374 -9.10 5.56 -51.48
CA VAL A 374 -8.41 4.40 -52.10
C VAL A 374 -8.79 3.09 -51.41
N THR A 375 -8.76 3.05 -50.07
CA THR A 375 -8.99 1.81 -49.30
C THR A 375 -10.46 1.42 -49.19
N LYS A 376 -11.39 2.37 -49.39
CA LYS A 376 -12.84 2.25 -49.19
C LYS A 376 -13.28 1.92 -47.76
N LEU A 377 -12.40 2.13 -46.78
CA LEU A 377 -12.74 2.08 -45.36
C LEU A 377 -13.49 3.34 -44.93
N CYS A 378 -14.22 3.28 -43.81
CA CYS A 378 -14.79 4.49 -43.21
C CYS A 378 -13.67 5.42 -42.73
N THR A 379 -13.98 6.69 -42.47
CA THR A 379 -12.91 7.64 -42.12
C THR A 379 -12.37 7.38 -40.72
N GLU A 380 -13.12 6.65 -39.90
CA GLU A 380 -12.90 6.31 -38.49
C GLU A 380 -11.86 5.18 -38.38
N ASP A 381 -12.01 4.09 -39.15
CA ASP A 381 -10.99 3.03 -39.28
C ASP A 381 -9.63 3.63 -39.71
N VAL A 382 -9.65 4.53 -40.70
CA VAL A 382 -8.43 5.20 -41.18
C VAL A 382 -7.88 6.17 -40.14
N LYS A 383 -8.70 6.72 -39.23
CA LYS A 383 -8.25 7.55 -38.10
C LYS A 383 -7.53 6.71 -37.06
N ASP A 384 -8.14 5.59 -36.64
CA ASP A 384 -7.56 4.63 -35.69
C ASP A 384 -6.18 4.15 -36.15
N PHE A 385 -6.04 3.79 -37.44
CA PHE A 385 -4.75 3.37 -37.99
C PHE A 385 -3.68 4.46 -37.90
N LEU A 386 -4.06 5.72 -38.08
CA LEU A 386 -3.13 6.85 -38.10
C LEU A 386 -2.76 7.31 -36.69
N GLU A 387 -3.71 7.37 -35.75
CA GLU A 387 -3.44 7.73 -34.34
C GLU A 387 -2.47 6.74 -33.66
N HIS A 388 -2.45 5.48 -34.11
CA HIS A 388 -1.51 4.48 -33.65
C HIS A 388 -0.05 4.64 -34.12
N MET A 389 0.25 5.52 -35.08
CA MET A 389 1.61 5.63 -35.68
C MET A 389 1.99 7.00 -36.26
N ALA A 390 1.13 8.01 -36.14
CA ALA A 390 1.30 9.32 -36.75
C ALA A 390 0.61 10.43 -35.95
N VAL A 391 1.04 11.67 -36.16
CA VAL A 391 0.48 12.88 -35.53
C VAL A 391 -0.12 13.82 -36.58
N VAL A 392 -1.26 14.43 -36.26
CA VAL A 392 -1.89 15.45 -37.13
C VAL A 392 -1.03 16.70 -37.19
N ARG A 393 -0.82 17.25 -38.39
CA ARG A 393 -0.28 18.61 -38.59
C ARG A 393 -1.20 19.41 -39.50
N ILE A 394 -1.47 20.65 -39.10
CA ILE A 394 -2.28 21.61 -39.83
C ILE A 394 -1.76 21.74 -41.28
N ASN A 395 -2.67 21.68 -42.24
CA ASN A 395 -2.44 21.80 -43.68
C ASN A 395 -1.46 20.78 -44.33
N LYS A 396 -0.98 19.76 -43.61
CA LYS A 396 -0.08 18.71 -44.15
C LYS A 396 -0.58 17.27 -43.99
N GLY A 397 -1.65 17.06 -43.22
CA GLY A 397 -2.20 15.72 -42.97
C GLY A 397 -1.55 15.07 -41.76
N TRP A 398 -1.18 13.79 -41.88
CA TRP A 398 -0.58 13.00 -40.80
C TRP A 398 0.90 12.78 -41.05
N GLU A 399 1.73 13.12 -40.06
CA GLU A 399 3.17 12.91 -40.05
C GLU A 399 3.53 11.63 -39.29
N PHE A 400 4.40 10.77 -39.82
CA PHE A 400 4.84 9.57 -39.10
C PHE A 400 5.48 9.93 -37.73
N LEU A 401 5.10 9.23 -36.66
CA LEU A 401 5.29 9.70 -35.28
C LEU A 401 6.75 9.94 -34.88
N LEU A 402 7.67 9.07 -35.32
CA LEU A 402 9.08 9.09 -34.92
C LEU A 402 9.97 9.67 -36.04
N PRO A 403 11.10 10.33 -35.73
CA PRO A 403 12.06 10.78 -36.74
C PRO A 403 12.69 9.59 -37.48
N TYR A 404 13.27 9.84 -38.66
CA TYR A 404 13.93 8.79 -39.45
C TYR A 404 15.20 8.31 -38.72
N ASP A 405 15.26 7.03 -38.38
CA ASP A 405 16.39 6.43 -37.63
C ASP A 405 17.56 6.09 -38.59
N GLU A 406 18.39 7.10 -38.88
CA GLU A 406 19.58 6.93 -39.73
C GLU A 406 20.62 5.97 -39.13
N GLU A 407 20.74 5.90 -37.80
CA GLU A 407 21.70 5.01 -37.16
C GLU A 407 21.32 3.55 -37.43
N PHE A 408 20.06 3.17 -37.18
CA PHE A 408 19.58 1.82 -37.45
C PHE A 408 19.78 1.41 -38.91
N ILE A 409 19.42 2.30 -39.85
CA ILE A 409 19.57 2.06 -41.29
C ILE A 409 21.03 1.82 -41.66
N LYS A 410 21.96 2.63 -41.15
CA LYS A 410 23.40 2.52 -41.39
C LYS A 410 24.03 1.29 -40.73
N LYS A 411 23.53 0.88 -39.58
CA LYS A 411 24.04 -0.22 -38.74
C LYS A 411 23.57 -1.61 -39.17
N HIS A 412 22.42 -1.70 -39.85
CA HIS A 412 21.80 -2.97 -40.23
C HIS A 412 21.34 -3.06 -41.71
N PRO A 413 22.19 -2.74 -42.70
CA PRO A 413 21.80 -2.64 -44.11
C PRO A 413 21.12 -3.91 -44.65
N ASP A 414 21.61 -5.10 -44.28
CA ASP A 414 21.05 -6.40 -44.70
C ASP A 414 19.60 -6.60 -44.21
N VAL A 415 19.23 -5.98 -43.08
CA VAL A 415 17.85 -5.99 -42.57
C VAL A 415 17.02 -5.01 -43.39
N VAL A 416 17.52 -3.80 -43.64
CA VAL A 416 16.85 -2.79 -44.48
C VAL A 416 16.54 -3.33 -45.87
N GLN A 417 17.50 -3.99 -46.53
CA GLN A 417 17.32 -4.55 -47.87
C GLN A 417 16.24 -5.67 -47.88
N ARG A 418 16.25 -6.56 -46.88
CA ARG A 418 15.20 -7.60 -46.74
C ARG A 418 13.82 -6.99 -46.45
N GLN A 419 13.74 -5.97 -45.59
CA GLN A 419 12.49 -5.27 -45.29
C GLN A 419 11.95 -4.52 -46.52
N HIS A 420 12.83 -3.92 -47.34
CA HIS A 420 12.44 -3.33 -48.62
C HIS A 420 11.84 -4.37 -49.58
N MET A 421 12.47 -5.54 -49.75
CA MET A 421 11.94 -6.61 -50.59
C MET A 421 10.58 -7.14 -50.09
N LEU A 422 10.38 -7.22 -48.77
CA LEU A 422 9.08 -7.55 -48.19
C LEU A 422 8.03 -6.47 -48.49
N TRP A 423 8.38 -5.19 -48.38
CA TRP A 423 7.49 -4.08 -48.76
C TRP A 423 7.16 -4.06 -50.26
N THR A 424 8.10 -4.40 -51.14
CA THR A 424 7.83 -4.60 -52.58
C THR A 424 6.80 -5.72 -52.79
N GLY A 425 6.93 -6.83 -52.05
CA GLY A 425 5.98 -7.95 -52.07
C GLY A 425 4.59 -7.61 -51.48
N ILE A 426 4.51 -6.63 -50.58
CA ILE A 426 3.24 -6.08 -50.06
C ILE A 426 2.64 -5.12 -51.10
N GLN A 427 3.41 -4.18 -51.64
CA GLN A 427 3.00 -3.27 -52.71
C GLN A 427 2.40 -4.03 -53.91
N ALA A 428 3.04 -5.10 -54.37
CA ALA A 428 2.55 -5.91 -55.48
C ALA A 428 1.22 -6.66 -55.20
N LYS A 429 0.78 -6.73 -53.93
CA LYS A 429 -0.56 -7.18 -53.53
C LYS A 429 -1.53 -5.99 -53.49
N LEU A 430 -1.12 -4.87 -52.89
CA LEU A 430 -1.92 -3.65 -52.78
C LEU A 430 -2.28 -3.06 -54.16
N GLU A 431 -1.34 -3.04 -55.12
CA GLU A 431 -1.57 -2.63 -56.51
C GLU A 431 -2.72 -3.41 -57.16
N LYS A 432 -2.80 -4.73 -56.91
CA LYS A 432 -3.82 -5.63 -57.46
C LYS A 432 -5.19 -5.50 -56.79
N VAL A 433 -5.24 -5.05 -55.54
CA VAL A 433 -6.49 -4.91 -54.76
C VAL A 433 -7.11 -3.52 -54.97
N TYR A 434 -6.27 -2.48 -55.04
CA TYR A 434 -6.72 -1.09 -55.11
C TYR A 434 -6.58 -0.45 -56.51
N ASN A 435 -6.12 -1.20 -57.52
CA ASN A 435 -5.93 -0.74 -58.91
C ASN A 435 -5.13 0.58 -58.99
N LEU A 436 -4.02 0.64 -58.24
CA LEU A 436 -3.17 1.83 -58.15
C LEU A 436 -2.57 2.15 -59.53
N VAL A 437 -2.87 3.34 -60.04
CA VAL A 437 -2.29 3.83 -61.31
C VAL A 437 -0.78 3.99 -61.14
N LYS A 438 0.00 3.41 -62.06
CA LYS A 438 1.45 3.60 -62.09
C LYS A 438 1.79 4.99 -62.64
N GLU A 439 1.95 5.96 -61.74
CA GLU A 439 2.71 7.17 -62.04
C GLU A 439 4.13 6.77 -62.42
N THR A 440 4.39 6.74 -63.72
CA THR A 440 5.72 6.48 -64.27
C THR A 440 6.55 7.75 -64.13
N MET A 441 7.16 7.90 -62.95
CA MET A 441 8.23 8.87 -62.73
C MET A 441 9.21 8.79 -63.91
N PRO A 442 9.50 9.90 -64.61
CA PRO A 442 10.24 9.86 -65.87
C PRO A 442 11.64 9.30 -65.61
N LYS A 443 12.03 8.27 -66.38
CA LYS A 443 13.40 7.76 -66.35
C LYS A 443 14.35 8.92 -66.65
N LYS A 444 15.33 9.16 -65.75
CA LYS A 444 16.56 9.82 -66.17
C LYS A 444 17.19 8.96 -67.27
N PRO A 445 17.53 9.52 -68.45
CA PRO A 445 18.43 8.85 -69.37
C PRO A 445 19.85 8.89 -68.79
N ASP A 446 20.64 7.85 -69.05
CA ASP A 446 22.01 7.76 -68.56
C ASP A 446 22.96 8.68 -69.33
N GLY A 447 23.86 9.31 -68.56
CA GLY A 447 25.19 9.77 -68.96
C GLY A 447 25.39 10.49 -70.31
N GLN A 448 25.33 11.82 -70.29
CA GLN A 448 26.33 12.65 -70.98
C GLN A 448 26.45 14.06 -70.39
N SER A 449 27.65 14.65 -70.44
CA SER A 449 28.01 15.89 -69.76
C SER A 449 28.04 17.09 -70.70
N VAL A 450 27.18 18.09 -70.47
CA VAL A 450 27.30 19.45 -71.02
C VAL A 450 26.97 20.46 -69.91
N ALA A 451 27.59 21.64 -69.94
CA ALA A 451 27.56 22.61 -68.85
C ALA A 451 26.19 23.25 -68.58
N ALA A 452 25.91 23.54 -67.31
CA ALA A 452 24.75 24.33 -66.90
C ALA A 452 25.02 25.83 -67.06
N GLY A 453 24.23 26.52 -67.90
CA GLY A 453 24.26 27.98 -67.98
C GLY A 453 23.67 28.62 -66.71
N LEU A 454 24.41 29.53 -66.07
CA LEU A 454 23.90 30.25 -64.89
C LEU A 454 22.86 31.30 -65.29
N LEU A 455 21.60 31.08 -64.91
CA LEU A 455 20.60 32.14 -64.84
C LEU A 455 20.85 32.99 -63.57
N SER A 456 21.14 34.28 -63.77
CA SER A 456 21.47 35.23 -62.70
C SER A 456 20.37 35.34 -61.62
N GLY A 457 20.76 35.74 -60.41
CA GLY A 457 19.85 35.93 -59.28
C GLY A 457 18.72 36.91 -59.60
N ASP A 458 19.04 38.06 -60.22
CA ASP A 458 18.06 39.09 -60.55
C ASP A 458 16.96 38.61 -61.51
N GLN A 459 17.30 37.77 -62.49
CA GLN A 459 16.31 37.19 -63.40
C GLN A 459 15.34 36.27 -62.65
N ARG A 460 15.83 35.54 -61.64
CA ARG A 460 14.98 34.72 -60.74
C ARG A 460 14.10 35.59 -59.84
N VAL A 461 14.63 36.70 -59.31
CA VAL A 461 13.87 37.66 -58.47
C VAL A 461 12.82 38.41 -59.29
N GLN A 462 13.13 38.83 -60.52
CA GLN A 462 12.18 39.49 -61.42
C GLN A 462 11.08 38.53 -61.89
N ALA A 463 11.41 37.27 -62.20
CA ALA A 463 10.40 36.24 -62.49
C ALA A 463 9.50 35.94 -61.28
N ALA A 464 10.04 35.99 -60.06
CA ALA A 464 9.23 35.87 -58.84
C ALA A 464 8.32 37.09 -58.64
N LYS A 465 8.82 38.32 -58.85
CA LYS A 465 8.03 39.56 -58.73
C LYS A 465 6.90 39.63 -59.75
N THR A 466 7.15 39.34 -61.03
CA THR A 466 6.07 39.35 -62.04
C THR A 466 5.03 38.27 -61.78
N LYS A 467 5.43 37.08 -61.33
CA LYS A 467 4.49 36.02 -60.93
C LYS A 467 3.67 36.40 -59.69
N ALA A 468 4.26 37.10 -58.72
CA ALA A 468 3.54 37.64 -57.57
C ALA A 468 2.52 38.72 -57.98
N GLN A 469 2.90 39.65 -58.87
CA GLN A 469 2.01 40.68 -59.41
C GLN A 469 0.84 40.08 -60.23
N GLN A 470 1.11 39.06 -61.05
CA GLN A 470 0.06 38.32 -61.77
C GLN A 470 -0.91 37.61 -60.82
N ASN A 471 -0.40 36.97 -59.76
CA ASN A 471 -1.24 36.35 -58.74
C ASN A 471 -2.08 37.40 -57.96
N HIS A 472 -1.52 38.58 -57.68
CA HIS A 472 -2.25 39.67 -57.01
C HIS A 472 -3.42 40.16 -57.88
N ALA A 473 -3.18 40.47 -59.16
CA ALA A 473 -4.22 40.91 -60.11
C ALA A 473 -5.26 39.80 -60.45
N LEU A 474 -4.95 38.53 -60.17
CA LEU A 474 -5.91 37.43 -60.21
C LEU A 474 -6.79 37.41 -58.95
N LEU A 475 -6.17 37.53 -57.77
CA LEU A 475 -6.85 37.57 -56.48
C LEU A 475 -7.77 38.78 -56.33
N GLU A 476 -7.36 39.96 -56.81
CA GLU A 476 -8.24 41.14 -56.88
C GLU A 476 -9.48 40.88 -57.75
N ARG A 477 -9.33 40.23 -58.91
CA ARG A 477 -10.47 39.88 -59.78
C ARG A 477 -11.43 38.89 -59.12
N ASP A 478 -10.92 37.87 -58.42
CA ASP A 478 -11.78 36.92 -57.71
C ASP A 478 -12.43 37.54 -56.46
N LEU A 479 -11.77 38.49 -55.79
CA LEU A 479 -12.35 39.26 -54.68
C LEU A 479 -13.45 40.20 -55.20
N GLN A 480 -13.23 40.87 -56.32
CA GLN A 480 -14.24 41.72 -56.98
C GLN A 480 -15.44 40.90 -57.45
N ARG A 481 -15.21 39.76 -58.11
CA ARG A 481 -16.25 38.81 -58.53
C ARG A 481 -17.07 38.27 -57.35
N ARG A 482 -16.44 38.09 -56.18
CA ARG A 482 -17.16 37.75 -54.93
C ARG A 482 -17.99 38.92 -54.39
N LYS A 483 -17.48 40.16 -54.43
CA LYS A 483 -18.27 41.36 -54.06
C LYS A 483 -19.50 41.52 -54.96
N GLU A 484 -19.35 41.30 -56.26
CA GLU A 484 -20.44 41.33 -57.24
C GLU A 484 -21.49 40.24 -56.95
N GLN A 485 -21.06 39.01 -56.61
CA GLN A 485 -21.98 37.94 -56.19
C GLN A 485 -22.73 38.26 -54.89
N VAL A 486 -22.09 38.95 -53.92
CA VAL A 486 -22.74 39.38 -52.68
C VAL A 486 -23.73 40.52 -52.92
N GLN A 487 -23.40 41.50 -53.79
CA GLN A 487 -24.34 42.56 -54.18
C GLN A 487 -25.55 42.01 -54.96
N ALA A 488 -25.36 41.03 -55.84
CA ALA A 488 -26.45 40.42 -56.60
C ALA A 488 -27.47 39.66 -55.73
N ALA A 489 -27.11 39.28 -54.51
CA ALA A 489 -27.99 38.60 -53.55
C ALA A 489 -28.79 39.54 -52.64
N ALA A 490 -28.54 40.85 -52.68
CA ALA A 490 -28.98 41.82 -51.66
C ALA A 490 -30.07 42.80 -52.15
N VAL A 491 -31.15 42.29 -52.74
CA VAL A 491 -32.28 43.10 -53.24
C VAL A 491 -33.63 42.53 -52.80
N LEU A 492 -34.45 43.36 -52.13
CA LEU A 492 -35.78 43.10 -51.54
C LEU A 492 -35.78 42.35 -50.18
N PRO A 493 -36.65 42.73 -49.22
CA PRO A 493 -36.07 43.56 -48.14
C PRO A 493 -36.52 43.26 -46.69
N GLY A 494 -35.66 43.65 -45.74
CA GLY A 494 -36.09 44.34 -44.51
C GLY A 494 -36.08 43.56 -43.20
N VAL A 495 -34.98 43.63 -42.45
CA VAL A 495 -34.87 44.42 -41.19
C VAL A 495 -33.37 44.50 -40.80
N ARG A 496 -33.00 45.49 -39.99
CA ARG A 496 -31.60 45.87 -39.72
C ARG A 496 -31.00 45.10 -38.53
N ILE A 497 -29.71 44.81 -38.61
CA ILE A 497 -28.82 44.65 -37.44
C ILE A 497 -27.73 45.74 -37.57
N LYS A 498 -27.28 46.29 -36.45
CA LYS A 498 -26.41 47.46 -36.38
C LYS A 498 -24.94 47.04 -36.24
N GLU A 499 -24.06 47.62 -37.06
CA GLU A 499 -22.60 47.60 -36.85
C GLU A 499 -22.18 48.69 -35.85
N GLU A 500 -21.05 48.50 -35.16
CA GLU A 500 -20.09 49.53 -34.72
C GLU A 500 -18.80 48.83 -34.20
N PRO A 501 -17.62 49.51 -34.15
CA PRO A 501 -16.41 48.90 -34.72
C PRO A 501 -15.14 49.02 -33.85
N MET A 502 -13.98 49.02 -34.52
CA MET A 502 -12.61 49.36 -34.06
C MET A 502 -12.57 50.73 -33.32
N SER A 503 -11.55 51.10 -32.53
CA SER A 503 -10.08 50.91 -32.70
C SER A 503 -9.39 50.96 -31.30
N GLU A 504 -8.22 50.33 -31.04
CA GLU A 504 -6.82 50.74 -31.34
C GLU A 504 -6.27 51.84 -30.39
N GLU A 505 -4.98 51.75 -30.02
CA GLU A 505 -4.26 52.54 -28.99
C GLU A 505 -4.73 52.28 -27.53
N GLY A 506 -3.89 52.31 -26.48
CA GLY A 506 -2.41 52.34 -26.43
C GLY A 506 -1.86 52.63 -25.00
N GLU A 507 -1.14 51.66 -24.42
CA GLU A 507 -0.22 51.74 -23.24
C GLU A 507 -0.76 52.21 -21.84
N GLU A 508 -0.29 51.52 -20.79
CA GLU A 508 0.13 51.93 -19.41
C GLU A 508 -0.49 53.19 -18.72
N GLU A 509 -0.83 53.25 -17.41
CA GLU A 509 -0.73 52.32 -16.26
C GLU A 509 -1.59 52.80 -15.02
N GLU A 510 -1.54 52.06 -13.90
CA GLU A 510 -1.86 52.43 -12.48
C GLU A 510 -3.28 52.90 -11.97
N GLU A 511 -3.91 52.00 -11.19
CA GLU A 511 -4.43 52.15 -9.79
C GLU A 511 -5.71 52.90 -9.32
N GLN A 512 -6.20 52.40 -8.16
CA GLN A 512 -7.22 52.88 -7.18
C GLN A 512 -8.71 52.83 -7.63
N GLU A 513 -9.64 52.14 -6.94
CA GLU A 513 -10.13 52.23 -5.53
C GLU A 513 -10.92 53.53 -5.27
N VAL A 514 -12.16 53.54 -4.72
CA VAL A 514 -13.11 52.46 -4.31
C VAL A 514 -14.57 52.96 -4.54
N GLU A 515 -15.69 52.28 -4.20
CA GLU A 515 -16.47 52.38 -2.93
C GLU A 515 -17.81 51.55 -3.04
N GLU A 516 -18.79 51.80 -2.16
CA GLU A 516 -20.07 51.09 -1.89
C GLU A 516 -21.32 51.78 -2.58
N GLU A 517 -22.62 51.40 -2.53
CA GLU A 517 -23.46 50.34 -1.90
C GLU A 517 -24.88 50.23 -2.59
N GLU A 518 -25.74 49.27 -2.17
CA GLU A 518 -27.24 49.15 -2.18
C GLU A 518 -28.20 49.87 -3.23
N GLU A 519 -29.45 49.44 -3.53
CA GLU A 519 -30.18 48.15 -3.62
C GLU A 519 -31.60 48.35 -4.27
N ALA A 520 -32.50 47.33 -4.23
CA ALA A 520 -33.99 47.39 -4.19
C ALA A 520 -34.93 47.18 -5.44
N MET A 521 -35.91 46.27 -5.23
CA MET A 521 -37.37 46.29 -5.62
C MET A 521 -37.92 45.86 -7.02
N ASP A 522 -38.18 44.54 -7.14
CA ASP A 522 -39.52 43.87 -7.24
C ASP A 522 -40.60 44.17 -8.33
N THR A 523 -41.35 43.12 -8.72
CA THR A 523 -42.84 43.00 -8.88
C THR A 523 -43.30 41.96 -9.94
N SER A 524 -44.42 41.27 -9.67
CA SER A 524 -45.16 40.38 -10.61
C SER A 524 -46.63 40.17 -10.14
N PRO A 525 -47.58 39.69 -10.98
CA PRO A 525 -48.57 38.74 -10.42
C PRO A 525 -49.27 37.72 -11.36
N SER A 526 -49.94 36.76 -10.66
CA SER A 526 -51.07 35.90 -11.08
C SER A 526 -50.75 34.63 -11.90
N GLY A 527 -51.55 33.55 -11.85
CA GLY A 527 -52.72 33.25 -11.00
C GLY A 527 -53.45 31.96 -11.47
N GLY A 528 -54.39 31.37 -10.73
CA GLY A 528 -54.90 31.67 -9.38
C GLY A 528 -56.11 30.78 -8.98
N LEU A 529 -56.81 31.14 -7.89
CA LEU A 529 -58.09 30.57 -7.36
C LEU A 529 -58.00 29.14 -6.74
N SER A 530 -58.74 28.74 -5.69
CA SER A 530 -59.55 29.38 -4.61
C SER A 530 -60.07 28.20 -3.71
N THR A 531 -60.55 28.22 -2.44
CA THR A 531 -60.94 29.16 -1.34
C THR A 531 -61.06 28.30 -0.02
N ARG A 532 -61.40 28.68 1.24
CA ARG A 532 -61.75 29.92 1.99
C ARG A 532 -61.59 29.65 3.53
N LEU A 533 -61.00 30.60 4.29
CA LEU A 533 -61.31 31.19 5.64
C LEU A 533 -62.08 30.42 6.77
N PRO A 534 -62.07 30.87 8.07
CA PRO A 534 -61.22 31.90 8.75
C PRO A 534 -60.71 31.60 10.20
N ASN A 535 -59.74 32.42 10.65
CA ASN A 535 -59.49 32.97 12.02
C ASN A 535 -59.22 32.10 13.27
N GLY A 536 -58.23 32.52 14.08
CA GLY A 536 -58.14 32.22 15.53
C GLY A 536 -56.74 32.24 16.18
N LEU A 537 -56.36 33.35 16.82
CA LEU A 537 -55.19 33.50 17.74
C LEU A 537 -55.70 33.81 19.17
N PRO A 538 -54.90 33.82 20.28
CA PRO A 538 -53.47 33.47 20.46
C PRO A 538 -53.12 32.56 21.68
N ALA A 539 -51.84 32.17 21.78
CA ALA A 539 -50.97 31.97 22.97
C ALA A 539 -51.46 31.29 24.30
N GLY A 540 -50.68 30.31 24.80
CA GLY A 540 -50.76 29.82 26.19
C GLY A 540 -49.72 28.75 26.58
N ARG A 541 -49.16 28.82 27.80
CA ARG A 541 -48.25 27.82 28.41
C ARG A 541 -48.92 26.45 28.63
N ALA A 542 -48.20 25.34 28.44
CA ALA A 542 -48.19 24.16 29.34
C ALA A 542 -47.10 23.14 28.94
N ALA A 543 -46.86 22.13 29.79
CA ALA A 543 -45.79 21.14 29.68
C ALA A 543 -46.27 19.74 29.24
N ALA A 544 -45.29 18.90 28.87
CA ALA A 544 -45.34 17.43 28.76
C ALA A 544 -46.18 16.81 27.61
N GLY A 545 -45.72 15.67 27.12
CA GLY A 545 -46.37 14.86 26.08
C GLY A 545 -45.34 14.23 25.13
N GLU A 546 -45.24 12.90 25.13
CA GLU A 546 -44.42 12.14 24.18
C GLU A 546 -45.11 12.05 22.82
N ASN A 547 -44.34 11.95 21.72
CA ASN A 547 -44.56 10.88 20.75
C ASN A 547 -43.39 10.68 19.78
N PHE A 548 -43.34 9.47 19.21
CA PHE A 548 -42.33 9.02 18.25
C PHE A 548 -42.56 9.54 16.82
N ASN A 549 -41.54 9.38 15.98
CA ASN A 549 -41.49 9.58 14.52
C ASN A 549 -41.59 11.04 14.01
N GLY A 550 -40.42 11.61 13.70
CA GLY A 550 -40.28 12.77 12.81
C GLY A 550 -39.02 12.64 11.95
N HIS A 551 -39.19 12.62 10.63
CA HIS A 551 -38.08 12.91 9.70
C HIS A 551 -37.74 14.42 9.79
N PRO A 552 -36.47 14.82 9.93
CA PRO A 552 -36.08 16.21 9.75
C PRO A 552 -36.14 16.60 8.26
N PRO A 553 -36.53 17.84 7.91
CA PRO A 553 -36.53 18.33 6.53
C PRO A 553 -35.10 18.60 6.01
N PRO A 554 -34.89 18.61 4.68
CA PRO A 554 -33.59 18.93 4.09
C PRO A 554 -33.35 20.45 4.12
N GLY A 555 -32.41 20.89 4.97
CA GLY A 555 -31.99 22.30 5.04
C GLY A 555 -31.71 22.76 6.47
N GLY A 556 -30.48 22.58 6.92
CA GLY A 556 -30.00 23.04 8.23
C GLY A 556 -28.52 22.74 8.42
N ALA A 557 -27.78 23.65 9.07
CA ALA A 557 -26.35 23.48 9.30
C ALA A 557 -26.06 22.22 10.14
N SER A 558 -24.88 21.61 9.93
CA SER A 558 -24.46 20.38 10.60
C SER A 558 -24.66 20.44 12.12
N SER A 559 -25.41 19.50 12.70
CA SER A 559 -25.46 19.38 14.16
C SER A 559 -24.06 19.11 14.72
N PRO A 560 -23.74 19.55 15.96
CA PRO A 560 -22.42 19.29 16.54
C PRO A 560 -22.11 17.79 16.61
N VAL A 561 -23.12 16.94 16.86
CA VAL A 561 -23.00 15.48 16.82
C VAL A 561 -22.53 14.98 15.45
N ALA A 562 -23.10 15.49 14.36
CA ALA A 562 -22.74 15.09 13.00
C ALA A 562 -21.31 15.54 12.61
N ARG A 563 -20.83 16.65 13.16
CA ARG A 563 -19.46 17.15 12.95
C ARG A 563 -18.43 16.27 13.68
N GLU A 564 -18.65 16.01 14.97
CA GLU A 564 -17.78 15.12 15.76
C GLU A 564 -17.76 13.69 15.18
N LEU A 565 -18.92 13.18 14.75
CA LEU A 565 -19.01 11.84 14.15
C LEU A 565 -18.28 11.76 12.80
N ARG A 566 -18.32 12.84 12.00
CA ARG A 566 -17.55 12.95 10.77
C ARG A 566 -16.04 12.97 11.04
N ALA A 567 -15.58 13.77 12.00
CA ALA A 567 -14.16 13.83 12.34
C ALA A 567 -13.61 12.47 12.82
N PHE A 568 -14.37 11.74 13.66
CA PHE A 568 -14.04 10.36 14.04
C PHE A 568 -13.97 9.43 12.83
N VAL A 569 -14.93 9.51 11.91
CA VAL A 569 -14.99 8.69 10.69
C VAL A 569 -13.78 8.98 9.78
N GLU A 570 -13.50 10.25 9.48
CA GLU A 570 -12.41 10.66 8.59
C GLU A 570 -11.06 10.21 9.14
N ALA A 571 -10.76 10.46 10.42
CA ALA A 571 -9.54 10.00 11.06
C ALA A 571 -9.43 8.45 11.13
N THR A 572 -10.56 7.74 11.23
CA THR A 572 -10.58 6.27 11.21
C THR A 572 -10.26 5.72 9.83
N PHE A 573 -10.89 6.25 8.77
CA PHE A 573 -10.70 5.77 7.40
C PHE A 573 -9.37 6.22 6.79
N GLN A 574 -8.85 7.40 7.14
CA GLN A 574 -7.47 7.82 6.80
C GLN A 574 -6.40 6.88 7.37
N ARG A 575 -6.68 6.23 8.52
CA ARG A 575 -5.72 5.35 9.20
C ARG A 575 -5.86 3.86 8.84
N GLN A 576 -7.10 3.39 8.64
CA GLN A 576 -7.39 1.97 8.42
C GLN A 576 -7.69 1.61 6.96
N PHE A 577 -8.00 2.60 6.11
CA PHE A 577 -8.38 2.50 4.69
C PHE A 577 -9.65 1.70 4.38
N VAL A 578 -9.82 0.49 4.93
CA VAL A 578 -10.96 -0.41 4.70
C VAL A 578 -11.45 -0.96 6.04
N VAL A 579 -12.75 -0.83 6.34
CA VAL A 579 -13.34 -1.18 7.64
C VAL A 579 -14.74 -1.79 7.44
N THR A 580 -15.10 -2.81 8.21
CA THR A 580 -16.49 -3.33 8.25
C THR A 580 -17.36 -2.49 9.18
N LEU A 581 -18.68 -2.52 9.05
CA LEU A 581 -19.56 -1.81 10.01
C LEU A 581 -19.39 -2.35 11.44
N SER A 582 -19.18 -3.66 11.60
CA SER A 582 -18.88 -4.29 12.89
C SER A 582 -17.60 -3.72 13.51
N GLU A 583 -16.51 -3.64 12.75
CA GLU A 583 -15.24 -3.11 13.22
C GLU A 583 -15.29 -1.59 13.46
N LEU A 584 -16.01 -0.83 12.62
CA LEU A 584 -16.24 0.59 12.82
C LEU A 584 -17.03 0.86 14.11
N LYS A 585 -18.06 0.05 14.41
CA LYS A 585 -18.80 0.09 15.69
C LYS A 585 -17.89 -0.27 16.87
N ARG A 586 -16.96 -1.24 16.71
CA ARG A 586 -15.98 -1.59 17.75
C ARG A 586 -15.01 -0.43 18.03
N LEU A 587 -14.48 0.21 16.98
CA LEU A 587 -13.60 1.37 17.08
C LEU A 587 -14.32 2.60 17.64
N PHE A 588 -15.59 2.82 17.27
CA PHE A 588 -16.40 3.91 17.81
C PHE A 588 -16.65 3.74 19.31
N ASN A 589 -16.97 2.52 19.77
CA ASN A 589 -17.10 2.24 21.21
C ASN A 589 -15.77 2.41 21.98
N MET A 590 -14.63 2.07 21.38
CA MET A 590 -13.32 2.40 21.97
C MET A 590 -13.06 3.91 22.04
N HIS A 591 -13.50 4.67 21.03
CA HIS A 591 -13.40 6.13 21.04
C HIS A 591 -14.30 6.75 22.12
N LEU A 592 -15.56 6.31 22.25
CA LEU A 592 -16.45 6.71 23.35
C LEU A 592 -15.83 6.46 24.72
N ALA A 593 -15.16 5.31 24.92
CA ALA A 593 -14.47 4.99 26.17
C ALA A 593 -13.24 5.89 26.46
N SER A 594 -12.79 6.71 25.51
CA SER A 594 -11.73 7.71 25.68
C SER A 594 -12.22 9.14 25.91
N LEU A 595 -13.54 9.39 25.79
CA LEU A 595 -14.14 10.72 25.86
C LEU A 595 -14.71 11.04 27.26
N PRO A 596 -14.71 12.32 27.68
CA PRO A 596 -15.23 12.72 28.98
C PRO A 596 -16.76 12.52 29.07
N PRO A 597 -17.30 12.09 30.23
CA PRO A 597 -18.74 11.93 30.41
C PRO A 597 -19.52 13.21 30.05
N GLY A 598 -20.56 13.06 29.23
CA GLY A 598 -21.36 14.18 28.71
C GLY A 598 -20.95 14.70 27.33
N HIS A 599 -19.92 14.12 26.68
CA HIS A 599 -19.59 14.42 25.28
C HIS A 599 -20.79 14.22 24.33
N THR A 600 -20.88 15.02 23.27
CA THR A 600 -21.99 15.01 22.28
C THR A 600 -22.20 13.65 21.62
N LEU A 601 -21.13 12.88 21.43
CA LEU A 601 -21.14 11.53 20.86
C LEU A 601 -21.77 10.46 21.78
N PHE A 602 -22.06 10.75 23.05
CA PHE A 602 -22.89 9.87 23.90
C PHE A 602 -24.40 10.01 23.63
N SER A 603 -24.81 10.90 22.72
CA SER A 603 -26.15 10.83 22.13
C SER A 603 -26.34 9.52 21.34
N GLY A 604 -27.59 9.06 21.21
CA GLY A 604 -27.91 7.76 20.62
C GLY A 604 -27.66 7.68 19.10
N ILE A 605 -26.41 7.58 18.69
CA ILE A 605 -26.01 7.43 17.28
C ILE A 605 -26.39 6.04 16.79
N SER A 606 -27.30 6.00 15.81
CA SER A 606 -27.74 4.75 15.20
C SER A 606 -26.73 4.23 14.18
N ASP A 607 -26.72 2.91 13.95
CA ASP A 607 -25.93 2.29 12.89
C ASP A 607 -26.18 2.96 11.52
N ARG A 608 -27.41 3.41 11.26
CA ARG A 608 -27.76 4.12 10.02
C ARG A 608 -27.07 5.48 9.93
N MET A 609 -27.10 6.28 11.01
CA MET A 609 -26.40 7.56 11.08
C MET A 609 -24.88 7.40 10.91
N LEU A 610 -24.30 6.33 11.47
CA LEU A 610 -22.89 5.99 11.27
C LEU A 610 -22.59 5.65 9.79
N GLN A 611 -23.39 4.77 9.16
CA GLN A 611 -23.25 4.42 7.73
C GLN A 611 -23.41 5.64 6.80
N ASP A 612 -24.42 6.48 7.05
CA ASP A 612 -24.66 7.69 6.25
C ASP A 612 -23.54 8.73 6.43
N THR A 613 -22.91 8.80 7.62
CA THR A 613 -21.76 9.69 7.86
C THR A 613 -20.50 9.19 7.13
N VAL A 614 -20.27 7.88 7.06
CA VAL A 614 -19.17 7.29 6.26
C VAL A 614 -19.33 7.64 4.78
N LEU A 615 -20.53 7.48 4.22
CA LEU A 615 -20.80 7.82 2.82
C LEU A 615 -20.71 9.34 2.56
N ALA A 616 -21.07 10.17 3.54
CA ALA A 616 -20.93 11.63 3.47
C ALA A 616 -19.48 12.14 3.67
N ALA A 617 -18.56 11.28 4.14
CA ALA A 617 -17.13 11.53 4.29
C ALA A 617 -16.31 10.95 3.12
N GLY A 618 -16.89 10.95 1.90
CA GLY A 618 -16.24 10.53 0.65
C GLY A 618 -16.07 9.02 0.45
N CYS A 619 -16.04 8.22 1.52
CA CYS A 619 -15.87 6.78 1.51
C CYS A 619 -16.99 6.06 0.73
N LYS A 620 -16.69 4.89 0.12
CA LYS A 620 -17.68 4.06 -0.58
C LYS A 620 -17.94 2.76 0.17
N GLN A 621 -19.16 2.24 0.08
CA GLN A 621 -19.46 0.86 0.47
C GLN A 621 -19.01 -0.09 -0.64
N ILE A 622 -18.23 -1.12 -0.28
CA ILE A 622 -17.82 -2.19 -1.20
C ILE A 622 -18.79 -3.36 -1.07
N LEU A 623 -19.45 -3.72 -2.17
CA LEU A 623 -20.32 -4.89 -2.26
C LEU A 623 -19.50 -6.17 -2.46
N VAL A 624 -18.80 -6.60 -1.41
CA VAL A 624 -18.01 -7.84 -1.41
C VAL A 624 -18.95 -9.05 -1.56
N PRO A 625 -18.72 -9.96 -2.53
CA PRO A 625 -19.57 -11.14 -2.74
C PRO A 625 -19.24 -12.23 -1.72
N PHE A 626 -19.86 -12.17 -0.54
CA PHE A 626 -19.71 -13.21 0.49
C PHE A 626 -20.29 -14.56 0.04
N PRO A 627 -19.64 -15.70 0.35
CA PRO A 627 -20.17 -17.02 0.01
C PRO A 627 -21.53 -17.31 0.68
N PRO A 628 -22.43 -18.09 0.04
CA PRO A 628 -23.74 -18.44 0.62
C PRO A 628 -23.66 -19.14 2.00
N GLN A 629 -22.57 -19.85 2.26
CA GLN A 629 -22.25 -20.51 3.53
C GLN A 629 -21.42 -19.66 4.51
N SER A 630 -21.36 -18.33 4.32
CA SER A 630 -20.63 -17.42 5.20
C SER A 630 -21.29 -17.35 6.59
N ALA A 631 -20.46 -17.45 7.64
CA ALA A 631 -20.88 -17.25 9.03
C ALA A 631 -20.82 -15.77 9.47
N ALA A 632 -20.39 -14.85 8.60
CA ALA A 632 -20.27 -13.43 8.93
C ALA A 632 -21.64 -12.78 9.13
N SER A 633 -21.78 -11.98 10.19
CA SER A 633 -22.99 -11.23 10.52
C SER A 633 -23.29 -10.10 9.51
N PRO A 634 -24.53 -9.56 9.47
CA PRO A 634 -24.89 -8.48 8.54
C PRO A 634 -24.06 -7.20 8.66
N ASP A 635 -23.40 -6.95 9.78
CA ASP A 635 -22.51 -5.81 9.97
C ASP A 635 -21.05 -6.11 9.63
N GLU A 636 -20.63 -7.37 9.64
CA GLU A 636 -19.33 -7.80 9.09
C GLU A 636 -19.37 -7.87 7.55
N GLN A 637 -20.54 -8.16 6.97
CA GLN A 637 -20.75 -8.16 5.51
C GLN A 637 -20.79 -6.77 4.87
N LYS A 638 -20.95 -5.70 5.66
CA LYS A 638 -20.93 -4.31 5.18
C LYS A 638 -19.51 -3.75 5.24
N VAL A 639 -18.80 -3.81 4.12
CA VAL A 639 -17.44 -3.27 3.99
C VAL A 639 -17.51 -1.84 3.45
N PHE A 640 -16.73 -0.93 4.04
CA PHE A 640 -16.53 0.44 3.57
C PHE A 640 -15.04 0.70 3.33
N ALA A 641 -14.72 1.59 2.40
CA ALA A 641 -13.35 1.99 2.10
C ALA A 641 -13.23 3.50 1.80
N LEU A 642 -12.10 4.08 2.18
CA LEU A 642 -11.67 5.40 1.72
C LEU A 642 -11.45 5.34 0.19
N TRP A 643 -12.03 6.30 -0.53
CA TRP A 643 -12.03 6.31 -2.00
C TRP A 643 -11.04 7.30 -2.58
N GLU A 644 -10.97 8.48 -1.95
CA GLU A 644 -9.99 9.52 -2.22
C GLU A 644 -9.28 9.78 -0.89
N SER A 645 -7.98 9.51 -0.82
CA SER A 645 -7.14 10.12 0.20
C SER A 645 -7.04 11.60 -0.14
N GLY A 646 -7.47 12.48 0.77
CA GLY A 646 -7.37 13.94 0.64
C GLY A 646 -5.94 14.50 0.71
N ASP A 647 -4.97 13.75 0.20
CA ASP A 647 -3.55 14.08 0.20
C ASP A 647 -3.26 15.05 -0.95
N MET A 648 -3.55 16.34 -0.72
CA MET A 648 -3.38 17.44 -1.66
C MET A 648 -1.90 17.77 -1.98
N SER A 649 -0.96 16.86 -1.64
CA SER A 649 0.47 17.00 -1.90
C SER A 649 0.78 17.38 -3.35
N ASP A 650 0.08 16.80 -4.33
CA ASP A 650 0.29 17.08 -5.76
C ASP A 650 -0.15 18.49 -6.23
N GLN A 651 -0.91 19.25 -5.42
CA GLN A 651 -1.27 20.65 -5.72
C GLN A 651 -0.40 21.69 -4.98
N SER A 652 0.43 21.27 -4.02
CA SER A 652 1.17 22.15 -3.10
C SER A 652 2.42 22.84 -3.69
N ARG A 653 2.32 23.41 -4.90
CA ARG A 653 3.45 24.03 -5.63
C ARG A 653 3.46 25.56 -5.72
N LEU A 654 2.45 26.26 -5.18
CA LEU A 654 2.35 27.73 -5.21
C LEU A 654 1.92 28.30 -3.84
N THR A 655 2.88 28.48 -2.93
CA THR A 655 2.64 29.18 -1.65
C THR A 655 2.62 30.70 -1.85
N GLN A 656 1.63 31.19 -2.59
CA GLN A 656 1.30 32.63 -2.69
C GLN A 656 -0.21 32.91 -2.72
N GLU A 657 -1.08 31.89 -2.87
CA GLU A 657 -2.55 32.06 -2.95
C GLU A 657 -3.35 31.44 -1.78
N CYS A 658 -2.70 30.77 -0.81
CA CYS A 658 -3.38 30.14 0.32
C CYS A 658 -3.05 30.87 1.64
N GLY A 659 -4.04 31.54 2.22
CA GLY A 659 -3.93 32.23 3.51
C GLY A 659 -4.08 31.30 4.72
N GLU A 660 -3.32 31.60 5.77
CA GLU A 660 -3.34 31.22 7.22
C GLU A 660 -3.71 29.79 7.71
N ASP A 661 -4.46 28.96 6.98
CA ASP A 661 -4.99 27.66 7.45
C ASP A 661 -4.02 26.46 7.25
N LEU A 662 -2.72 26.63 7.50
CA LEU A 662 -1.73 25.53 7.47
C LEU A 662 -1.23 25.20 8.88
N SER A 663 -1.49 23.97 9.36
CA SER A 663 -1.00 23.58 10.68
C SER A 663 0.51 23.38 10.68
N LYS A 664 1.15 23.69 11.82
CA LYS A 664 2.59 23.48 11.99
C LYS A 664 3.02 22.04 11.69
N GLN A 665 2.17 21.06 11.99
CA GLN A 665 2.49 19.64 11.79
C GLN A 665 2.55 19.25 10.30
N GLU A 666 1.80 19.94 9.45
CA GLU A 666 1.84 19.78 7.99
C GLU A 666 3.04 20.52 7.39
N VAL A 667 3.35 21.72 7.87
CA VAL A 667 4.57 22.47 7.49
C VAL A 667 5.83 21.69 7.86
N ASP A 668 5.91 21.16 9.08
CA ASP A 668 7.02 20.32 9.54
C ASP A 668 7.11 19.02 8.72
N LYS A 669 5.98 18.45 8.25
CA LYS A 669 5.95 17.29 7.33
C LYS A 669 6.51 17.66 5.95
N VAL A 670 6.02 18.72 5.31
CA VAL A 670 6.47 19.15 3.97
C VAL A 670 7.96 19.52 3.98
N LEU A 671 8.43 20.24 5.00
CA LEU A 671 9.87 20.53 5.17
C LEU A 671 10.68 19.25 5.37
N LYS A 672 10.19 18.29 6.15
CA LYS A 672 10.86 16.99 6.35
C LYS A 672 10.87 16.12 5.09
N ASP A 673 9.84 16.21 4.24
CA ASP A 673 9.68 15.34 3.08
C ASP A 673 10.40 15.91 1.83
N CYS A 674 10.33 17.23 1.59
CA CYS A 674 10.96 17.89 0.44
C CYS A 674 12.36 18.44 0.71
N CYS A 675 12.67 18.84 1.95
CA CYS A 675 13.88 19.62 2.27
C CYS A 675 14.83 18.93 3.27
N VAL A 676 15.99 19.54 3.44
CA VAL A 676 17.01 19.22 4.45
C VAL A 676 17.56 20.54 5.00
N SER A 677 17.84 20.60 6.31
CA SER A 677 18.47 21.78 6.91
C SER A 677 19.98 21.61 6.97
N TYR A 678 20.72 22.65 6.57
CA TYR A 678 22.18 22.70 6.62
C TYR A 678 22.61 24.13 6.96
N GLY A 679 23.53 24.31 7.91
CA GLY A 679 24.00 25.64 8.34
C GLY A 679 22.91 26.60 8.87
N GLY A 680 21.74 26.09 9.27
CA GLY A 680 20.58 26.89 9.68
C GLY A 680 19.65 27.32 8.54
N MET A 681 20.01 27.04 7.28
CA MET A 681 19.17 27.26 6.10
C MET A 681 18.47 25.96 5.69
N TRP A 682 17.41 26.05 4.89
CA TRP A 682 16.71 24.90 4.31
C TRP A 682 16.95 24.81 2.80
N TYR A 683 17.24 23.60 2.32
CA TYR A 683 17.53 23.30 0.92
C TYR A 683 16.68 22.11 0.46
N LEU A 684 16.36 22.02 -0.82
CA LEU A 684 15.72 20.82 -1.37
C LEU A 684 16.64 19.61 -1.26
N LYS A 685 16.07 18.43 -0.96
CA LYS A 685 16.86 17.20 -0.85
C LYS A 685 17.60 16.91 -2.16
N GLY A 686 18.90 16.68 -2.06
CA GLY A 686 19.77 16.42 -3.21
C GLY A 686 20.30 17.66 -3.94
N THR A 687 19.93 18.89 -3.55
CA THR A 687 20.55 20.11 -4.11
C THR A 687 21.75 20.60 -3.30
N VAL A 688 21.88 20.20 -2.04
CA VAL A 688 23.09 20.40 -1.25
C VAL A 688 24.21 19.52 -1.82
N GLN A 689 25.20 20.14 -2.47
CA GLN A 689 26.51 19.51 -2.67
C GLN A 689 27.12 19.30 -1.27
N SER A 690 27.31 18.04 -0.89
CA SER A 690 27.95 17.64 0.37
C SER A 690 29.44 17.45 0.15
#